data_AF-A0A6M1SYN4-F1
#
_entry.id   AF-A0A6M1SYN4-F1
#
_cell.length_a   1.000
_cell.length_b   1.000
_cell.length_c   1.000
_cell.angle_alpha   90.00
_cell.angle_beta   90.00
_cell.angle_gamma   90.00
#
_symmetry.space_group_name_H-M   'P 1'
#
loop_
_entity.id
_entity.type
_entity.pdbx_description
1 polymer ?
#
loop_
_entity_poly.entity_id
_entity_poly.type
_entity_poly.pdbx_seq_one_letter_code
_entity_poly.pdbx_strand_id
1 'polypeptide(L)'
;MNRRFLSIASLLATASLPAMAQTPLPFDMSPESDLVIPVPVAPTPTPQPAAVAPAPVVAPTFTRFVLPDQQMRLEGEEASRAVVVYLTEEQAGAAARLEFSYLNALVVAPEVSALAVRINGTEIARQPIASSASPSPISVALPAGLLRAGANIVDFRATQRHRTDCSVGSTYELWTELEEGSARLVFDAPASGRVTRLADLAAVGVDQEGNTRVRLLQGAANDPQAATAGLQLAQQLALALRVAELQIETTTALSSAYDPGVLDVVMMPASALPAQFASAQAQASAGPLAALVPTANGANVLLVSGPDWAAVRRAGDALLASAPLTPQAPRIDLPTPHPMMLGGQSVSIADLGVETMEFNGRRYYSQLQFELPYDFYAYRYGELELVLDAAYSSDVLPGSEIDIYTNGKIASATPLLRTDGGLLRDTVIRIPMTNLRPGRNEVAVSVNLQAQSDSVCSPGWTGQAPNRFVLSSTSQLRFPDYARAAAMPDLLVTAGSGWPYTGTQPSPIVVGNGTDSLVSAMLMLSRVAAASGRVLPVDVVSPNELSPERNALVVMPLGEMSPPVLSASGVAPAAAAVAPAGDTVLDQFATEAPPPIWSGPVNWLAERVGLEPDDLRILPVADTLYSAAPGAVVMSQVRRPEGGIWTVLTGADAQAMREGAGRLVITENWRSIAGRISAIAPTDQGVTVVQANNMTLVETQPFSLLNLRLIAANWFSGNILYFAAAIAAGAVLLMLASSFVLTQLGRRS
;
A
#
# COMPACT_ATOMS: atom_id res chain seq x y z
N MET A 1 25.03 44.28 30.14
CA MET A 1 26.24 45.10 29.96
C MET A 1 25.85 46.36 29.21
N ASN A 2 26.38 47.49 29.62
CA ASN A 2 26.02 48.85 29.27
C ASN A 2 26.24 49.23 27.77
N ARG A 3 25.35 50.12 27.30
CA ARG A 3 25.63 51.38 26.57
C ARG A 3 26.01 51.39 25.07
N ARG A 4 25.21 52.24 24.38
CA ARG A 4 25.58 53.39 23.50
C ARG A 4 25.87 53.10 22.01
N PHE A 5 25.04 53.57 21.08
CA PHE A 5 24.77 54.95 20.59
C PHE A 5 25.67 55.31 19.39
N LEU A 6 25.05 55.64 18.24
CA LEU A 6 25.28 56.81 17.35
C LEU A 6 24.52 56.53 16.03
N SER A 7 23.38 57.17 15.73
CA SER A 7 23.19 58.56 15.26
C SER A 7 23.69 58.78 13.81
N ILE A 8 22.78 59.06 12.88
CA ILE A 8 22.55 60.41 12.31
C ILE A 8 21.35 60.36 11.34
N ALA A 9 20.43 61.31 11.55
CA ALA A 9 19.33 61.67 10.67
C ALA A 9 19.71 62.90 9.83
N SER A 10 18.89 63.14 8.79
CA SER A 10 18.68 64.39 8.03
C SER A 10 19.48 64.54 6.73
N LEU A 11 18.82 64.49 5.56
CA LEU A 11 18.25 65.69 4.92
C LEU A 11 17.35 65.30 3.72
N LEU A 12 16.26 66.04 3.58
CA LEU A 12 15.25 65.96 2.53
C LEU A 12 15.67 66.74 1.27
N ALA A 13 15.18 66.23 0.13
CA ALA A 13 14.57 66.94 -1.01
C ALA A 13 15.35 67.18 -2.33
N THR A 14 14.63 66.84 -3.41
CA THR A 14 14.67 67.27 -4.82
C THR A 14 15.60 66.52 -5.79
N ALA A 15 15.01 65.68 -6.66
CA ALA A 15 14.85 65.96 -8.10
C ALA A 15 14.23 64.76 -8.84
N SER A 16 13.14 65.03 -9.54
CA SER A 16 12.36 64.19 -10.44
C SER A 16 13.04 63.96 -11.79
N LEU A 17 13.18 62.70 -12.24
CA LEU A 17 13.37 62.33 -13.65
C LEU A 17 12.77 60.92 -13.91
N PRO A 18 11.91 60.73 -14.93
CA PRO A 18 11.43 59.41 -15.34
C PRO A 18 12.43 58.72 -16.28
N ALA A 19 12.66 57.43 -16.08
CA ALA A 19 13.42 56.58 -17.00
C ALA A 19 12.55 56.16 -18.18
N MET A 20 13.05 56.39 -19.40
CA MET A 20 12.43 55.99 -20.66
C MET A 20 12.61 54.49 -20.90
N ALA A 21 11.49 53.78 -21.07
CA ALA A 21 11.48 52.43 -21.63
C ALA A 21 11.35 52.52 -23.16
N GLN A 22 12.24 51.82 -23.87
CA GLN A 22 12.31 51.74 -25.32
C GLN A 22 11.21 50.82 -25.86
N THR A 23 10.45 51.32 -26.84
CA THR A 23 9.50 50.57 -27.67
C THR A 23 10.15 50.35 -29.05
N PRO A 24 10.17 49.14 -29.61
CA PRO A 24 10.66 48.93 -30.97
C PRO A 24 9.62 49.40 -32.00
N LEU A 25 10.06 50.31 -32.89
CA LEU A 25 9.29 50.78 -34.04
C LEU A 25 9.25 49.72 -35.16
N PRO A 26 8.13 49.61 -35.91
CA PRO A 26 8.04 48.74 -37.08
C PRO A 26 8.81 49.32 -38.26
N PHE A 27 9.64 48.50 -38.91
CA PHE A 27 10.27 48.85 -40.18
C PHE A 27 9.25 48.75 -41.32
N ASP A 28 8.99 49.91 -41.91
CA ASP A 28 8.20 50.13 -43.13
C ASP A 28 9.13 50.00 -44.35
N MET A 29 8.83 49.05 -45.23
CA MET A 29 9.57 48.75 -46.47
C MET A 29 8.62 48.82 -47.67
N SER A 30 8.15 50.02 -47.98
CA SER A 30 7.56 50.37 -49.28
C SER A 30 7.89 51.85 -49.54
N PRO A 31 8.76 52.17 -50.52
CA PRO A 31 8.45 51.98 -51.95
C PRO A 31 9.68 51.63 -52.81
N GLU A 32 9.80 50.38 -53.25
CA GLU A 32 10.65 50.00 -54.40
C GLU A 32 9.91 48.99 -55.29
N SER A 33 8.80 49.41 -55.91
CA SER A 33 8.09 48.57 -56.88
C SER A 33 7.49 49.33 -58.07
N ASP A 34 8.00 50.52 -58.41
CA ASP A 34 7.63 51.26 -59.62
C ASP A 34 8.41 50.83 -60.89
N LEU A 35 8.93 49.60 -60.91
CA LEU A 35 9.58 49.02 -62.10
C LEU A 35 9.04 47.62 -62.40
N VAL A 36 7.72 47.49 -62.59
CA VAL A 36 7.16 46.31 -63.27
C VAL A 36 6.10 46.76 -64.28
N ILE A 37 6.45 46.62 -65.56
CA ILE A 37 5.53 46.78 -66.69
C ILE A 37 4.56 45.59 -66.68
N PRO A 38 3.23 45.78 -66.67
CA PRO A 38 2.29 44.66 -66.70
C PRO A 38 2.28 44.02 -68.10
N VAL A 39 2.71 42.76 -68.17
CA VAL A 39 2.51 41.87 -69.32
C VAL A 39 1.03 41.40 -69.31
N PRO A 40 0.30 41.39 -70.44
CA PRO A 40 -1.06 40.88 -70.48
C PRO A 40 -1.11 39.39 -70.12
N VAL A 41 -1.89 39.06 -69.10
CA VAL A 41 -2.12 37.70 -68.60
C VAL A 41 -2.95 36.91 -69.62
N ALA A 42 -2.40 35.81 -70.15
CA ALA A 42 -3.17 34.80 -70.84
C ALA A 42 -4.07 34.04 -69.83
N PRO A 43 -5.31 33.68 -70.18
CA PRO A 43 -6.23 33.06 -69.23
C PRO A 43 -5.71 31.69 -68.77
N THR A 44 -5.42 31.60 -67.48
CA THR A 44 -5.08 30.36 -66.78
C THR A 44 -6.32 29.45 -66.74
N PRO A 45 -6.19 28.13 -66.99
CA PRO A 45 -7.31 27.22 -66.86
C PRO A 45 -7.79 27.20 -65.40
N THR A 46 -9.10 27.22 -65.21
CA THR A 46 -9.76 27.11 -63.91
C THR A 46 -9.23 25.88 -63.15
N PRO A 47 -8.76 26.00 -61.90
CA PRO A 47 -8.31 24.85 -61.14
C PRO A 47 -9.52 23.96 -60.86
N GLN A 48 -9.47 22.74 -61.37
CA GLN A 48 -10.39 21.69 -60.96
C GLN A 48 -10.18 21.44 -59.47
N PRO A 49 -11.24 21.42 -58.63
CA PRO A 49 -11.10 21.17 -57.21
C PRO A 49 -10.36 19.85 -57.00
N ALA A 50 -9.18 19.90 -56.38
CA ALA A 50 -8.53 18.71 -55.88
C ALA A 50 -9.50 18.06 -54.91
N ALA A 51 -9.89 16.81 -55.20
CA ALA A 51 -10.67 16.01 -54.28
C ALA A 51 -9.94 16.02 -52.93
N VAL A 52 -10.59 16.57 -51.90
CA VAL A 52 -10.13 16.45 -50.53
C VAL A 52 -10.12 14.95 -50.25
N ALA A 53 -8.92 14.36 -50.21
CA ALA A 53 -8.75 13.00 -49.74
C ALA A 53 -9.36 12.97 -48.33
N PRO A 54 -10.31 12.07 -48.04
CA PRO A 54 -10.86 11.98 -46.70
C PRO A 54 -9.70 11.75 -45.73
N ALA A 55 -9.66 12.53 -44.65
CA ALA A 55 -8.73 12.28 -43.55
C ALA A 55 -8.81 10.80 -43.19
N PRO A 56 -7.68 10.09 -43.01
CA PRO A 56 -7.72 8.68 -42.64
C PRO A 56 -8.59 8.58 -41.39
N VAL A 57 -9.69 7.83 -41.51
CA VAL A 57 -10.56 7.51 -40.39
C VAL A 57 -9.66 6.79 -39.39
N VAL A 58 -9.28 7.47 -38.31
CA VAL A 58 -8.57 6.84 -37.20
C VAL A 58 -9.49 5.71 -36.74
N ALA A 59 -9.08 4.47 -36.97
CA ALA A 59 -9.84 3.31 -36.49
C ALA A 59 -10.04 3.50 -34.98
N PRO A 60 -11.25 3.26 -34.43
CA PRO A 60 -11.46 3.48 -33.01
C PRO A 60 -10.52 2.56 -32.23
N THR A 61 -9.60 3.16 -31.48
CA THR A 61 -8.61 2.43 -30.69
C THR A 61 -9.17 2.20 -29.30
N PHE A 62 -9.05 0.97 -28.81
CA PHE A 62 -9.36 0.65 -27.42
C PHE A 62 -8.10 0.83 -26.57
N THR A 63 -8.22 1.43 -25.39
CA THR A 63 -7.08 1.75 -24.52
C THR A 63 -7.24 1.14 -23.15
N ARG A 64 -6.16 0.59 -22.61
CA ARG A 64 -6.06 0.04 -21.26
C ARG A 64 -4.93 0.70 -20.49
N PHE A 65 -5.23 1.38 -19.40
CA PHE A 65 -4.21 1.91 -18.50
C PHE A 65 -3.53 0.77 -17.71
N VAL A 66 -2.24 0.95 -17.43
CA VAL A 66 -1.37 -0.11 -16.91
C VAL A 66 -0.90 0.16 -15.48
N LEU A 67 -0.88 1.41 -15.03
CA LEU A 67 -0.36 1.79 -13.72
C LEU A 67 -1.47 1.80 -12.67
N PRO A 68 -1.32 1.06 -11.55
CA PRO A 68 -2.27 1.08 -10.43
C PRO A 68 -2.05 2.24 -9.46
N ASP A 69 -0.86 2.85 -9.47
CA ASP A 69 -0.49 3.94 -8.57
C ASP A 69 -0.15 5.18 -9.41
N GLN A 70 -0.41 6.38 -8.87
CA GLN A 70 -0.22 7.65 -9.58
C GLN A 70 1.23 7.94 -10.00
N GLN A 71 2.22 7.33 -9.32
CA GLN A 71 3.64 7.53 -9.60
C GLN A 71 4.39 6.20 -9.58
N MET A 72 4.95 5.81 -10.72
CA MET A 72 5.89 4.68 -10.81
C MET A 72 7.30 5.21 -11.02
N ARG A 73 8.08 5.22 -9.93
CA ARG A 73 9.45 5.71 -9.89
C ARG A 73 10.45 4.56 -9.69
N LEU A 74 11.48 4.57 -10.53
CA LEU A 74 12.59 3.62 -10.56
C LEU A 74 13.84 4.33 -10.01
N GLU A 75 14.18 4.05 -8.76
CA GLU A 75 15.23 4.77 -8.02
C GLU A 75 16.51 3.96 -7.87
N GLY A 76 17.64 4.65 -7.88
CA GLY A 76 18.95 4.04 -7.73
C GLY A 76 19.53 3.51 -9.03
N GLU A 77 20.62 2.76 -8.90
CA GLU A 77 21.38 2.25 -10.04
C GLU A 77 20.73 1.06 -10.74
N GLU A 78 19.94 0.27 -10.03
CA GLU A 78 19.14 -0.83 -10.55
C GLU A 78 17.77 -0.81 -9.88
N ALA A 79 16.72 -0.71 -10.67
CA ALA A 79 15.35 -0.72 -10.17
C ALA A 79 14.44 -1.49 -11.12
N SER A 80 13.52 -2.25 -10.54
CA SER A 80 12.45 -2.93 -11.27
C SER A 80 11.10 -2.71 -10.58
N ARG A 81 10.08 -2.40 -11.38
CA ARG A 81 8.69 -2.31 -10.95
C ARG A 81 7.81 -3.02 -11.96
N ALA A 82 7.01 -3.96 -11.48
CA ALA A 82 6.09 -4.72 -12.30
C ALA A 82 4.64 -4.51 -11.86
N VAL A 83 3.75 -4.57 -12.83
CA VAL A 83 2.29 -4.43 -12.67
C VAL A 83 1.58 -5.47 -13.50
N VAL A 84 0.33 -5.75 -13.17
CA VAL A 84 -0.47 -6.75 -13.89
C VAL A 84 -1.62 -6.11 -14.63
N VAL A 85 -1.74 -6.46 -15.91
CA VAL A 85 -2.87 -6.11 -16.75
C VAL A 85 -3.69 -7.36 -17.04
N TYR A 86 -4.97 -7.33 -16.70
CA TYR A 86 -5.92 -8.37 -17.07
C TYR A 86 -6.56 -8.06 -18.41
N LEU A 87 -6.57 -9.06 -19.31
CA LEU A 87 -7.14 -8.94 -20.64
C LEU A 87 -8.18 -10.03 -20.90
N THR A 88 -9.22 -9.68 -21.64
CA THR A 88 -10.15 -10.68 -22.22
C THR A 88 -9.45 -11.46 -23.33
N GLU A 89 -10.05 -12.57 -23.75
CA GLU A 89 -9.55 -13.37 -24.88
C GLU A 89 -9.52 -12.57 -26.20
N GLU A 90 -10.52 -11.73 -26.43
CA GLU A 90 -10.57 -10.84 -27.60
C GLU A 90 -9.45 -9.79 -27.56
N GLN A 91 -9.23 -9.17 -26.38
CA GLN A 91 -8.16 -8.17 -26.20
C GLN A 91 -6.77 -8.80 -26.40
N ALA A 92 -6.54 -9.97 -25.82
CA ALA A 92 -5.25 -10.65 -25.93
C ALA A 92 -4.91 -11.10 -27.37
N GLY A 93 -5.94 -11.38 -28.18
CA GLY A 93 -5.78 -11.74 -29.60
C GLY A 93 -5.61 -10.55 -30.55
N ALA A 94 -5.86 -9.33 -30.10
CA ALA A 94 -5.78 -8.13 -30.93
C ALA A 94 -4.33 -7.61 -31.06
N ALA A 95 -4.04 -6.95 -32.18
CA ALA A 95 -2.79 -6.21 -32.32
C ALA A 95 -2.78 -5.04 -31.33
N ALA A 96 -1.66 -4.89 -30.63
CA ALA A 96 -1.52 -3.91 -29.57
C ALA A 96 -0.14 -3.24 -29.59
N ARG A 97 -0.09 -2.03 -29.06
CA ARG A 97 1.15 -1.29 -28.77
C ARG A 97 1.14 -0.85 -27.31
N LEU A 98 2.31 -0.90 -26.67
CA LEU A 98 2.52 -0.29 -25.37
C LEU A 98 2.99 1.15 -25.59
N GLU A 99 2.27 2.10 -25.01
CA GLU A 99 2.64 3.50 -24.97
C GLU A 99 2.93 3.91 -23.53
N PHE A 100 3.96 4.74 -23.33
CA PHE A 100 4.26 5.35 -22.04
C PHE A 100 5.21 6.53 -22.24
N SER A 101 5.21 7.47 -21.30
CA SER A 101 6.16 8.57 -21.25
C SER A 101 6.96 8.49 -19.95
N TYR A 102 8.19 8.97 -19.97
CA TYR A 102 9.02 9.02 -18.77
C TYR A 102 9.87 10.29 -18.72
N LEU A 103 10.22 10.69 -17.50
CA LEU A 103 11.18 11.71 -17.15
C LEU A 103 12.28 11.08 -16.29
N ASN A 104 13.52 11.57 -16.38
CA ASN A 104 14.60 11.11 -15.52
C ASN A 104 15.41 12.25 -14.92
N ALA A 105 16.18 11.94 -13.88
CA ALA A 105 17.08 12.89 -13.26
C ALA A 105 18.13 13.41 -14.26
N LEU A 106 18.43 14.71 -14.19
CA LEU A 106 19.42 15.37 -15.05
C LEU A 106 20.82 14.73 -14.95
N VAL A 107 21.12 14.14 -13.80
CA VAL A 107 22.40 13.53 -13.47
C VAL A 107 22.59 12.12 -14.03
N VAL A 108 21.55 11.51 -14.60
CA VAL A 108 21.66 10.20 -15.28
C VAL A 108 22.51 10.36 -16.55
N ALA A 109 23.44 9.43 -16.76
CA ALA A 109 24.28 9.34 -17.96
C ALA A 109 23.59 8.47 -19.04
N PRO A 110 23.03 9.06 -20.12
CA PRO A 110 22.30 8.32 -21.14
C PRO A 110 23.15 7.28 -21.88
N GLU A 111 24.46 7.50 -21.97
CA GLU A 111 25.40 6.69 -22.74
C GLU A 111 25.59 5.29 -22.14
N VAL A 112 25.33 5.12 -20.84
CA VAL A 112 25.54 3.89 -20.07
C VAL A 112 24.32 3.50 -19.22
N SER A 113 23.20 4.21 -19.37
CA SER A 113 21.95 3.96 -18.65
C SER A 113 20.86 3.52 -19.62
N ALA A 114 20.03 2.56 -19.24
CA ALA A 114 18.99 2.01 -20.10
C ALA A 114 17.69 1.74 -19.34
N LEU A 115 16.57 2.02 -20.00
CA LEU A 115 15.22 1.61 -19.59
C LEU A 115 14.80 0.45 -20.48
N ALA A 116 14.47 -0.68 -19.86
CA ALA A 116 13.97 -1.88 -20.52
C ALA A 116 12.55 -2.18 -20.05
N VAL A 117 11.73 -2.71 -20.96
CA VAL A 117 10.38 -3.17 -20.65
C VAL A 117 10.22 -4.62 -21.06
N ARG A 118 9.69 -5.44 -20.14
CA ARG A 118 9.36 -6.84 -20.37
C ARG A 118 7.87 -7.07 -20.20
N ILE A 119 7.29 -7.89 -21.07
CA ILE A 119 5.93 -8.40 -20.90
C ILE A 119 6.01 -9.92 -20.81
N ASN A 120 5.45 -10.50 -19.74
CA ASN A 120 5.47 -11.94 -19.51
C ASN A 120 6.89 -12.54 -19.60
N GLY A 121 7.90 -11.79 -19.12
CA GLY A 121 9.32 -12.17 -19.15
C GLY A 121 10.04 -11.93 -20.48
N THR A 122 9.34 -11.53 -21.56
CA THR A 122 9.95 -11.24 -22.86
C THR A 122 10.25 -9.75 -22.98
N GLU A 123 11.50 -9.39 -23.26
CA GLU A 123 11.92 -8.00 -23.48
C GLU A 123 11.36 -7.48 -24.82
N ILE A 124 10.58 -6.40 -24.75
CA ILE A 124 9.94 -5.78 -25.92
C ILE A 124 10.63 -4.48 -26.35
N ALA A 125 11.31 -3.81 -25.42
CA ALA A 125 11.99 -2.56 -25.66
C ALA A 125 13.16 -2.39 -24.70
N ARG A 126 14.22 -1.79 -25.21
CA ARG A 126 15.39 -1.34 -24.45
C ARG A 126 15.93 -0.08 -25.13
N GLN A 127 16.06 0.99 -24.38
CA GLN A 127 16.54 2.26 -24.92
C GLN A 127 17.37 3.05 -23.89
N PRO A 128 18.25 3.95 -24.34
CA PRO A 128 18.96 4.87 -23.46
C PRO A 128 18.00 5.74 -22.63
N ILE A 129 18.34 6.01 -21.37
CA ILE A 129 17.59 6.95 -20.51
C ILE A 129 18.07 8.38 -20.82
N ALA A 130 17.27 9.14 -21.58
CA ALA A 130 17.69 10.43 -22.15
C ALA A 130 16.64 11.56 -22.10
N SER A 131 15.64 11.44 -21.22
CA SER A 131 14.47 12.33 -21.11
C SER A 131 14.54 13.23 -19.87
N SER A 132 15.56 14.08 -19.76
CA SER A 132 15.73 14.96 -18.59
C SER A 132 15.08 16.35 -18.71
N ALA A 133 14.77 16.80 -19.94
CA ALA A 133 14.21 18.14 -20.19
C ALA A 133 12.68 18.15 -20.19
N SER A 134 12.05 17.11 -20.74
CA SER A 134 10.60 16.93 -20.80
C SER A 134 10.28 15.44 -20.93
N PRO A 135 9.07 15.00 -20.50
CA PRO A 135 8.63 13.63 -20.71
C PRO A 135 8.72 13.25 -22.20
N SER A 136 9.36 12.12 -22.51
CA SER A 136 9.45 11.63 -23.88
C SER A 136 8.52 10.44 -24.10
N PRO A 137 7.60 10.50 -25.08
CA PRO A 137 6.70 9.40 -25.37
C PRO A 137 7.43 8.26 -26.09
N ILE A 138 7.07 7.04 -25.73
CA ILE A 138 7.56 5.80 -26.33
C ILE A 138 6.34 5.03 -26.81
N SER A 139 6.42 4.46 -28.00
CA SER A 139 5.38 3.59 -28.56
C SER A 139 6.05 2.35 -29.13
N VAL A 140 5.71 1.18 -28.59
CA VAL A 140 6.33 -0.11 -28.94
C VAL A 140 5.23 -1.05 -29.39
N ALA A 141 5.28 -1.48 -30.65
CA ALA A 141 4.38 -2.49 -31.17
C ALA A 141 4.68 -3.85 -30.52
N LEU A 142 3.64 -4.55 -30.06
CA LEU A 142 3.80 -5.83 -29.39
C LEU A 142 3.78 -6.99 -30.41
N PRO A 143 4.70 -7.97 -30.30
CA PRO A 143 4.63 -9.20 -31.07
C PRO A 143 3.31 -9.95 -30.88
N ALA A 144 2.78 -10.53 -31.95
CA ALA A 144 1.59 -11.37 -31.87
C ALA A 144 1.81 -12.58 -30.94
N GLY A 145 0.81 -12.89 -30.12
CA GLY A 145 0.86 -14.00 -29.15
C GLY A 145 1.64 -13.72 -27.87
N LEU A 146 2.16 -12.50 -27.68
CA LEU A 146 2.82 -12.11 -26.43
C LEU A 146 1.82 -11.92 -25.27
N LEU A 147 0.67 -11.32 -25.57
CA LEU A 147 -0.43 -11.13 -24.64
C LEU A 147 -1.25 -12.42 -24.48
N ARG A 148 -1.75 -12.65 -23.27
CA ARG A 148 -2.55 -13.82 -22.89
C ARG A 148 -3.89 -13.37 -22.32
N ALA A 149 -4.93 -14.18 -22.49
CA ALA A 149 -6.18 -14.00 -21.76
C ALA A 149 -5.90 -14.14 -20.24
N GLY A 150 -6.48 -13.25 -19.44
CA GLY A 150 -6.17 -13.14 -18.01
C GLY A 150 -4.96 -12.23 -17.73
N ALA A 151 -4.16 -12.60 -16.73
CA ALA A 151 -3.07 -11.78 -16.21
C ALA A 151 -1.86 -11.71 -17.17
N ASN A 152 -1.37 -10.49 -17.40
CA ASN A 152 -0.12 -10.20 -18.11
C ASN A 152 0.76 -9.31 -17.23
N ILE A 153 2.00 -9.71 -17.00
CA ILE A 153 2.93 -8.94 -16.15
C ILE A 153 3.73 -7.99 -17.05
N VAL A 154 3.65 -6.70 -16.79
CA VAL A 154 4.46 -5.65 -17.44
C VAL A 154 5.50 -5.18 -16.44
N ASP A 155 6.77 -5.37 -16.74
CA ASP A 155 7.91 -5.10 -15.87
C ASP A 155 8.82 -4.03 -16.48
N PHE A 156 8.95 -2.90 -15.78
CA PHE A 156 9.80 -1.77 -16.14
C PHE A 156 11.09 -1.85 -15.33
N ARG A 157 12.24 -1.89 -16.04
CA ARG A 157 13.58 -2.00 -15.42
C ARG A 157 14.47 -0.84 -15.85
N ALA A 158 15.03 -0.13 -14.88
CA ALA A 158 16.01 0.91 -15.12
C ALA A 158 17.38 0.48 -14.59
N THR A 159 18.38 0.54 -15.45
CA THR A 159 19.80 0.51 -15.09
C THR A 159 20.34 1.92 -15.28
N GLN A 160 20.75 2.57 -14.21
CA GLN A 160 21.10 3.99 -14.18
C GLN A 160 22.51 4.19 -13.66
N ARG A 161 23.27 5.09 -14.26
CA ARG A 161 24.57 5.51 -13.76
C ARG A 161 24.64 7.02 -13.71
N HIS A 162 25.29 7.53 -12.67
CA HIS A 162 25.47 8.95 -12.48
C HIS A 162 26.57 9.48 -13.43
N ARG A 163 26.38 10.69 -13.97
CA ARG A 163 27.23 11.26 -15.04
C ARG A 163 28.60 11.76 -14.58
N THR A 164 28.72 12.23 -13.33
CA THR A 164 29.94 12.91 -12.85
C THR A 164 30.44 12.45 -11.48
N ASP A 165 29.55 12.07 -10.57
CA ASP A 165 29.86 11.46 -9.28
C ASP A 165 29.76 9.93 -9.35
N CYS A 166 30.69 9.24 -8.70
CA CYS A 166 30.76 7.78 -8.56
C CYS A 166 30.71 7.34 -7.08
N SER A 167 30.19 8.17 -6.19
CA SER A 167 29.95 7.87 -4.79
C SER A 167 28.65 7.05 -4.59
N VAL A 168 28.57 6.30 -3.48
CA VAL A 168 27.31 5.65 -3.06
C VAL A 168 26.21 6.70 -2.83
N GLY A 169 26.55 7.89 -2.31
CA GLY A 169 25.60 8.98 -2.07
C GLY A 169 24.90 9.46 -3.35
N SER A 170 25.63 9.56 -4.46
CA SER A 170 25.07 9.98 -5.76
C SER A 170 23.98 9.06 -6.28
N THR A 171 23.97 7.79 -5.85
CA THR A 171 22.97 6.81 -6.30
C THR A 171 21.56 7.16 -5.84
N TYR A 172 21.41 7.92 -4.76
CA TYR A 172 20.11 8.39 -4.26
C TYR A 172 19.53 9.52 -5.12
N GLU A 173 20.32 10.15 -5.98
CA GLU A 173 19.88 11.18 -6.93
C GLU A 173 19.41 10.58 -8.26
N LEU A 174 19.63 9.28 -8.49
CA LEU A 174 19.25 8.57 -9.70
C LEU A 174 17.79 8.15 -9.62
N TRP A 175 16.98 8.64 -10.55
CA TRP A 175 15.60 8.23 -10.70
C TRP A 175 15.14 8.36 -12.15
N THR A 176 14.24 7.46 -12.53
CA THR A 176 13.44 7.50 -13.75
C THR A 176 11.99 7.29 -13.36
N GLU A 177 11.11 8.18 -13.79
CA GLU A 177 9.71 8.20 -13.37
C GLU A 177 8.81 8.17 -14.60
N LEU A 178 7.82 7.28 -14.58
CA LEU A 178 6.78 7.21 -15.61
C LEU A 178 5.75 8.31 -15.36
N GLU A 179 5.38 9.03 -16.42
CA GLU A 179 4.37 10.09 -16.32
C GLU A 179 2.99 9.50 -16.03
N GLU A 180 2.26 10.13 -15.11
CA GLU A 180 0.93 9.72 -14.68
C GLU A 180 -0.04 9.60 -15.87
N GLY A 181 -0.79 8.49 -15.93
CA GLY A 181 -1.75 8.23 -17.01
C GLY A 181 -1.14 8.01 -18.40
N SER A 182 0.18 8.10 -18.57
CA SER A 182 0.82 7.95 -19.88
C SER A 182 0.93 6.48 -20.30
N ALA A 183 1.12 5.57 -19.34
CA ALA A 183 1.38 4.16 -19.59
C ALA A 183 0.09 3.37 -19.87
N ARG A 184 -0.06 2.94 -21.12
CA ARG A 184 -1.27 2.31 -21.64
C ARG A 184 -0.99 1.31 -22.76
N LEU A 185 -1.80 0.25 -22.83
CA LEU A 185 -1.89 -0.62 -23.99
C LEU A 185 -2.97 -0.07 -24.93
N VAL A 186 -2.62 0.16 -26.18
CA VAL A 186 -3.55 0.62 -27.22
C VAL A 186 -3.76 -0.52 -28.20
N PHE A 187 -5.01 -0.90 -28.41
CA PHE A 187 -5.43 -2.01 -29.25
C PHE A 187 -6.08 -1.49 -30.53
N ASP A 188 -5.74 -2.11 -31.65
CA ASP A 188 -6.29 -1.81 -32.97
C ASP A 188 -7.66 -2.51 -33.18
N ALA A 189 -8.54 -2.44 -32.18
CA ALA A 189 -9.85 -3.09 -32.17
C ALA A 189 -10.89 -2.30 -31.33
N PRO A 190 -11.90 -1.66 -31.96
CA PRO A 190 -12.88 -0.80 -31.30
C PRO A 190 -13.77 -1.50 -30.26
N ALA A 191 -14.09 -2.77 -30.49
CA ALA A 191 -15.11 -3.51 -29.76
C ALA A 191 -14.57 -4.24 -28.52
N SER A 192 -13.24 -4.25 -28.35
CA SER A 192 -12.57 -5.12 -27.38
C SER A 192 -12.63 -4.62 -25.95
N GLY A 193 -13.17 -3.43 -25.68
CA GLY A 193 -13.31 -2.89 -24.30
C GLY A 193 -14.38 -3.55 -23.44
N ARG A 194 -15.25 -4.38 -24.04
CA ARG A 194 -16.40 -4.99 -23.35
C ARG A 194 -16.00 -6.23 -22.57
N VAL A 195 -16.39 -6.29 -21.30
CA VAL A 195 -16.30 -7.49 -20.47
C VAL A 195 -17.63 -8.24 -20.56
N THR A 196 -17.61 -9.45 -21.14
CA THR A 196 -18.83 -10.24 -21.40
C THR A 196 -18.98 -11.46 -20.50
N ARG A 197 -17.92 -11.88 -19.81
CA ARG A 197 -17.89 -13.04 -18.91
C ARG A 197 -17.51 -12.60 -17.51
N LEU A 198 -18.12 -13.22 -16.49
CA LEU A 198 -17.75 -12.99 -15.08
C LEU A 198 -16.28 -13.36 -14.79
N ALA A 199 -15.76 -14.37 -15.49
CA ALA A 199 -14.37 -14.80 -15.37
C ALA A 199 -13.36 -13.71 -15.78
N ASP A 200 -13.78 -12.77 -16.61
CA ASP A 200 -12.94 -11.68 -17.13
C ASP A 200 -13.15 -10.36 -16.38
N LEU A 201 -13.81 -10.35 -15.21
CA LEU A 201 -14.10 -9.11 -14.46
C LEU A 201 -12.84 -8.29 -14.16
N ALA A 202 -11.71 -8.92 -13.85
CA ALA A 202 -10.43 -8.22 -13.65
C ALA A 202 -9.99 -7.41 -14.88
N ALA A 203 -10.45 -7.75 -16.08
CA ALA A 203 -10.21 -6.97 -17.29
C ALA A 203 -11.02 -5.65 -17.33
N VAL A 204 -11.81 -5.30 -16.31
CA VAL A 204 -12.27 -3.90 -16.12
C VAL A 204 -11.06 -2.97 -15.95
N GLY A 205 -9.99 -3.44 -15.30
CA GLY A 205 -8.73 -2.72 -15.12
C GLY A 205 -8.89 -1.41 -14.34
N VAL A 206 -7.95 -0.49 -14.56
CA VAL A 206 -7.89 0.82 -13.89
C VAL A 206 -8.15 1.97 -14.86
N ASP A 207 -8.51 3.12 -14.32
CA ASP A 207 -8.63 4.41 -15.03
C ASP A 207 -7.25 5.09 -15.20
N GLN A 208 -7.25 6.34 -15.66
CA GLN A 208 -6.01 7.09 -15.91
C GLN A 208 -5.25 7.37 -14.60
N GLU A 209 -5.97 7.51 -13.50
CA GLU A 209 -5.47 7.78 -12.16
C GLU A 209 -5.10 6.49 -11.39
N GLY A 210 -5.23 5.31 -12.00
CA GLY A 210 -4.94 4.01 -11.40
C GLY A 210 -6.09 3.42 -10.56
N ASN A 211 -7.26 4.06 -10.56
CA ASN A 211 -8.40 3.64 -9.76
C ASN A 211 -9.31 2.67 -10.50
N THR A 212 -9.96 1.79 -9.74
CA THR A 212 -11.09 1.00 -10.22
C THR A 212 -12.35 1.47 -9.52
N ARG A 213 -13.33 1.95 -10.30
CA ARG A 213 -14.56 2.56 -9.79
C ARG A 213 -15.77 1.67 -10.06
N VAL A 214 -16.50 1.35 -9.01
CA VAL A 214 -17.80 0.70 -9.07
C VAL A 214 -18.90 1.73 -8.86
N ARG A 215 -19.76 1.87 -9.86
CA ARG A 215 -20.97 2.69 -9.79
C ARG A 215 -22.16 1.81 -9.45
N LEU A 216 -22.56 1.82 -8.19
CA LEU A 216 -23.59 0.96 -7.64
C LEU A 216 -24.98 1.62 -7.75
N LEU A 217 -25.83 1.03 -8.59
CA LEU A 217 -27.27 1.27 -8.62
C LEU A 217 -27.95 0.20 -7.75
N GLN A 218 -28.22 0.54 -6.49
CA GLN A 218 -28.92 -0.36 -5.56
C GLN A 218 -30.28 0.19 -5.12
N GLY A 219 -31.24 -0.71 -4.94
CA GLY A 219 -32.51 -0.41 -4.28
C GLY A 219 -32.44 -0.63 -2.77
N ALA A 220 -33.32 0.03 -2.01
CA ALA A 220 -33.58 -0.23 -0.60
C ALA A 220 -32.33 -0.27 0.33
N ALA A 221 -31.41 0.69 0.20
CA ALA A 221 -30.16 0.74 0.99
C ALA A 221 -30.35 0.68 2.52
N ASN A 222 -31.50 1.09 3.05
CA ASN A 222 -31.82 1.06 4.48
C ASN A 222 -32.41 -0.29 4.96
N ASP A 223 -32.67 -1.24 4.06
CA ASP A 223 -33.07 -2.61 4.39
C ASP A 223 -31.83 -3.40 4.85
N PRO A 224 -31.82 -3.99 6.07
CA PRO A 224 -30.69 -4.78 6.57
C PRO A 224 -30.27 -5.93 5.64
N GLN A 225 -31.22 -6.56 4.94
CA GLN A 225 -30.89 -7.64 3.99
C GLN A 225 -30.22 -7.09 2.73
N ALA A 226 -30.68 -5.93 2.23
CA ALA A 226 -30.07 -5.24 1.11
C ALA A 226 -28.66 -4.76 1.45
N ALA A 227 -28.48 -4.14 2.63
CA ALA A 227 -27.20 -3.68 3.14
C ALA A 227 -26.23 -4.86 3.30
N THR A 228 -26.68 -5.97 3.89
CA THR A 228 -25.87 -7.20 4.02
C THR A 228 -25.44 -7.74 2.66
N ALA A 229 -26.35 -7.81 1.69
CA ALA A 229 -26.04 -8.23 0.32
C ALA A 229 -25.01 -7.30 -0.35
N GLY A 230 -25.13 -5.99 -0.15
CA GLY A 230 -24.20 -4.99 -0.66
C GLY A 230 -22.81 -5.09 -0.04
N LEU A 231 -22.71 -5.29 1.28
CA LEU A 231 -21.43 -5.50 1.97
C LEU A 231 -20.72 -6.77 1.49
N GLN A 232 -21.46 -7.85 1.24
CA GLN A 232 -20.89 -9.08 0.66
C GLN A 232 -20.44 -8.85 -0.79
N LEU A 233 -21.27 -8.20 -1.62
CA LEU A 233 -20.96 -7.94 -3.02
C LEU A 233 -19.72 -7.03 -3.18
N ALA A 234 -19.56 -6.00 -2.36
CA ALA A 234 -18.39 -5.13 -2.38
C ALA A 234 -17.08 -5.89 -2.16
N GLN A 235 -17.07 -6.83 -1.21
CA GLN A 235 -15.91 -7.71 -0.96
C GLN A 235 -15.64 -8.65 -2.13
N GLN A 236 -16.69 -9.26 -2.68
CA GLN A 236 -16.57 -10.14 -3.85
C GLN A 236 -16.07 -9.40 -5.08
N LEU A 237 -16.49 -8.15 -5.28
CA LEU A 237 -16.02 -7.29 -6.37
C LEU A 237 -14.54 -6.95 -6.22
N ALA A 238 -14.07 -6.53 -5.04
CA ALA A 238 -12.65 -6.23 -4.84
C ALA A 238 -11.75 -7.44 -5.16
N LEU A 239 -12.19 -8.63 -4.73
CA LEU A 239 -11.51 -9.90 -5.01
C LEU A 239 -11.58 -10.31 -6.49
N ALA A 240 -12.73 -10.18 -7.15
CA ALA A 240 -12.94 -10.56 -8.55
C ALA A 240 -12.26 -9.59 -9.54
N LEU A 241 -12.23 -8.29 -9.22
CA LEU A 241 -11.57 -7.24 -10.00
C LEU A 241 -10.04 -7.29 -9.86
N ARG A 242 -9.52 -8.01 -8.84
CA ARG A 242 -8.08 -8.14 -8.56
C ARG A 242 -7.41 -6.79 -8.31
N VAL A 243 -8.06 -5.95 -7.50
CA VAL A 243 -7.59 -4.62 -7.12
C VAL A 243 -7.27 -4.57 -5.63
N ALA A 244 -6.28 -3.78 -5.25
CA ALA A 244 -6.05 -3.48 -3.84
C ALA A 244 -7.08 -2.46 -3.33
N GLU A 245 -7.38 -1.45 -4.14
CA GLU A 245 -8.29 -0.36 -3.83
C GLU A 245 -9.49 -0.40 -4.77
N LEU A 246 -10.69 -0.31 -4.19
CA LEU A 246 -11.95 -0.26 -4.92
C LEU A 246 -12.69 1.01 -4.51
N GLN A 247 -12.93 1.91 -5.47
CA GLN A 247 -13.80 3.06 -5.25
C GLN A 247 -15.24 2.66 -5.48
N ILE A 248 -16.14 3.03 -4.57
CA ILE A 248 -17.56 2.69 -4.66
C ILE A 248 -18.36 3.99 -4.58
N GLU A 249 -19.21 4.20 -5.58
CA GLU A 249 -20.10 5.35 -5.67
C GLU A 249 -21.52 4.89 -5.94
N THR A 250 -22.49 5.47 -5.24
CA THR A 250 -23.91 5.24 -5.53
C THR A 250 -24.34 6.08 -6.73
N THR A 251 -25.12 5.50 -7.63
CA THR A 251 -25.63 6.19 -8.81
C THR A 251 -27.11 5.90 -9.04
N THR A 252 -27.79 6.80 -9.75
CA THR A 252 -29.20 6.63 -10.16
C THR A 252 -29.34 6.31 -11.65
N ALA A 253 -28.25 6.44 -12.42
CA ALA A 253 -28.21 6.18 -13.85
C ALA A 253 -26.90 5.48 -14.22
N LEU A 254 -26.96 4.60 -15.22
CA LEU A 254 -25.79 3.90 -15.75
C LEU A 254 -24.95 4.83 -16.63
N SER A 255 -23.72 4.42 -16.89
CA SER A 255 -22.79 5.10 -17.78
C SER A 255 -23.35 5.17 -19.20
N SER A 256 -23.21 6.33 -19.83
CA SER A 256 -23.70 6.59 -21.19
C SER A 256 -22.76 6.09 -22.28
N ALA A 257 -21.52 5.75 -21.94
CA ALA A 257 -20.49 5.18 -22.79
C ALA A 257 -19.54 4.27 -21.98
N TYR A 258 -18.60 3.63 -22.66
CA TYR A 258 -17.47 2.95 -22.00
C TYR A 258 -16.53 3.97 -21.36
N ASP A 259 -16.24 3.77 -20.07
CA ASP A 259 -15.23 4.51 -19.31
C ASP A 259 -14.15 3.53 -18.79
N PRO A 260 -12.84 3.80 -18.98
CA PRO A 260 -11.76 2.97 -18.45
C PRO A 260 -11.84 2.82 -16.93
N GLY A 261 -11.60 1.62 -16.40
CA GLY A 261 -11.61 1.36 -14.97
C GLY A 261 -12.97 1.42 -14.28
N VAL A 262 -14.07 1.64 -15.03
CA VAL A 262 -15.42 1.76 -14.48
C VAL A 262 -16.25 0.50 -14.71
N LEU A 263 -16.91 0.04 -13.65
CA LEU A 263 -17.93 -1.02 -13.69
C LEU A 263 -19.24 -0.48 -13.10
N ASP A 264 -20.29 -0.46 -13.91
CA ASP A 264 -21.64 -0.22 -13.40
C ASP A 264 -22.19 -1.51 -12.79
N VAL A 265 -22.72 -1.44 -11.59
CA VAL A 265 -23.30 -2.59 -10.87
C VAL A 265 -24.74 -2.30 -10.53
N VAL A 266 -25.65 -3.17 -11.00
CA VAL A 266 -27.08 -3.10 -10.68
C VAL A 266 -27.41 -4.21 -9.70
N MET A 267 -27.77 -3.83 -8.47
CA MET A 267 -28.05 -4.76 -7.38
C MET A 267 -29.45 -4.54 -6.81
N MET A 268 -30.39 -5.43 -7.13
CA MET A 268 -31.76 -5.38 -6.61
C MET A 268 -32.57 -6.66 -6.90
N PRO A 269 -33.64 -6.94 -6.15
CA PRO A 269 -34.58 -8.01 -6.48
C PRO A 269 -35.22 -7.83 -7.86
N ALA A 270 -35.62 -8.94 -8.48
CA ALA A 270 -36.15 -8.99 -9.84
C ALA A 270 -37.41 -8.12 -10.02
N SER A 271 -38.22 -7.97 -8.97
CA SER A 271 -39.42 -7.13 -8.98
C SER A 271 -39.13 -5.63 -9.04
N ALA A 272 -37.92 -5.21 -8.67
CA ALA A 272 -37.49 -3.82 -8.64
C ALA A 272 -36.60 -3.43 -9.83
N LEU A 273 -36.29 -4.37 -10.73
CA LEU A 273 -35.41 -4.11 -11.88
C LEU A 273 -35.98 -3.02 -12.81
N PRO A 274 -35.16 -2.05 -13.24
CA PRO A 274 -35.56 -1.07 -14.24
C PRO A 274 -35.97 -1.73 -15.56
N ALA A 275 -36.86 -1.08 -16.31
CA ALA A 275 -37.41 -1.61 -17.56
C ALA A 275 -36.36 -2.02 -18.60
N GLN A 276 -35.20 -1.35 -18.62
CA GLN A 276 -34.07 -1.70 -19.49
C GLN A 276 -33.47 -3.10 -19.24
N PHE A 277 -33.77 -3.72 -18.09
CA PHE A 277 -33.36 -5.08 -17.72
C PHE A 277 -34.53 -6.09 -17.77
N ALA A 278 -35.65 -5.74 -18.42
CA ALA A 278 -36.82 -6.62 -18.51
C ALA A 278 -36.51 -8.01 -19.09
N SER A 279 -35.53 -8.12 -19.99
CA SER A 279 -35.09 -9.41 -20.55
C SER A 279 -34.46 -10.34 -19.52
N ALA A 280 -33.80 -9.80 -18.49
CA ALA A 280 -33.20 -10.56 -17.41
C ALA A 280 -34.19 -10.86 -16.27
N GLN A 281 -35.32 -10.15 -16.21
CA GLN A 281 -36.28 -10.23 -15.12
C GLN A 281 -36.84 -11.64 -14.93
N ALA A 282 -37.22 -12.33 -16.01
CA ALA A 282 -37.77 -13.68 -15.92
C ALA A 282 -36.78 -14.67 -15.29
N GLN A 283 -35.49 -14.58 -15.65
CA GLN A 283 -34.44 -15.43 -15.08
C GLN A 283 -34.15 -15.05 -13.63
N ALA A 284 -34.06 -13.75 -13.32
CA ALA A 284 -33.85 -13.27 -11.96
C ALA A 284 -35.03 -13.59 -11.03
N SER A 285 -36.26 -13.65 -11.53
CA SER A 285 -37.43 -14.09 -10.74
C SER A 285 -37.41 -15.60 -10.44
N ALA A 286 -36.74 -16.40 -11.28
CA ALA A 286 -36.64 -17.85 -11.08
C ALA A 286 -35.52 -18.25 -10.10
N GLY A 287 -34.48 -17.42 -9.92
CA GLY A 287 -33.39 -17.71 -9.00
C GLY A 287 -32.26 -16.66 -9.00
N PRO A 288 -31.18 -16.91 -8.26
CA PRO A 288 -29.99 -16.04 -8.23
C PRO A 288 -29.40 -15.84 -9.63
N LEU A 289 -29.12 -14.59 -10.01
CA LEU A 289 -28.55 -14.22 -11.30
C LEU A 289 -27.42 -13.20 -11.10
N ALA A 290 -26.21 -13.56 -11.50
CA ALA A 290 -25.14 -12.60 -11.75
C ALA A 290 -24.69 -12.73 -13.21
N ALA A 291 -24.70 -11.64 -13.97
CA ALA A 291 -24.33 -11.64 -15.38
C ALA A 291 -23.83 -10.28 -15.85
N LEU A 292 -22.88 -10.27 -16.79
CA LEU A 292 -22.54 -9.06 -17.54
C LEU A 292 -23.61 -8.84 -18.61
N VAL A 293 -24.20 -7.65 -18.63
CA VAL A 293 -25.26 -7.28 -19.56
C VAL A 293 -24.66 -6.46 -20.70
N PRO A 294 -24.81 -6.89 -21.97
CA PRO A 294 -24.32 -6.11 -23.09
C PRO A 294 -25.13 -4.81 -23.22
N THR A 295 -24.42 -3.70 -23.33
CA THR A 295 -25.01 -2.38 -23.56
C THR A 295 -24.71 -1.91 -24.98
N ALA A 296 -25.64 -1.15 -25.56
CA ALA A 296 -25.44 -0.58 -26.90
C ALA A 296 -24.25 0.40 -26.93
N ASN A 297 -24.03 1.10 -25.82
CA ASN A 297 -22.98 2.10 -25.66
C ASN A 297 -21.60 1.55 -25.22
N GLY A 298 -21.50 0.23 -24.97
CA GLY A 298 -20.25 -0.43 -24.61
C GLY A 298 -19.83 -0.30 -23.15
N ALA A 299 -20.65 0.31 -22.29
CA ALA A 299 -20.42 0.32 -20.84
C ALA A 299 -20.43 -1.10 -20.26
N ASN A 300 -19.51 -1.37 -19.33
CA ASN A 300 -19.49 -2.62 -18.59
C ASN A 300 -20.54 -2.57 -17.48
N VAL A 301 -21.59 -3.41 -17.60
CA VAL A 301 -22.68 -3.47 -16.62
C VAL A 301 -22.78 -4.88 -16.05
N LEU A 302 -22.57 -5.01 -14.75
CA LEU A 302 -22.83 -6.22 -13.98
C LEU A 302 -24.22 -6.14 -13.35
N LEU A 303 -25.10 -7.09 -13.70
CA LEU A 303 -26.39 -7.28 -13.06
C LEU A 303 -26.27 -8.36 -11.99
N VAL A 304 -26.66 -8.05 -10.76
CA VAL A 304 -26.78 -8.98 -9.63
C VAL A 304 -28.21 -8.92 -9.10
N SER A 305 -28.99 -9.96 -9.36
CA SER A 305 -30.43 -9.99 -9.06
C SER A 305 -30.90 -11.37 -8.61
N GLY A 306 -32.15 -11.45 -8.13
CA GLY A 306 -32.79 -12.67 -7.64
C GLY A 306 -34.23 -12.38 -7.20
N PRO A 307 -35.03 -13.40 -6.81
CA PRO A 307 -36.40 -13.18 -6.34
C PRO A 307 -36.49 -12.33 -5.07
N ASP A 308 -35.47 -12.41 -4.20
CA ASP A 308 -35.36 -11.69 -2.93
C ASP A 308 -33.89 -11.34 -2.62
N TRP A 309 -33.64 -10.58 -1.55
CA TRP A 309 -32.28 -10.18 -1.15
C TRP A 309 -31.38 -11.36 -0.76
N ALA A 310 -31.93 -12.45 -0.23
CA ALA A 310 -31.16 -13.65 0.07
C ALA A 310 -30.65 -14.34 -1.22
N ALA A 311 -31.45 -14.33 -2.29
CA ALA A 311 -31.05 -14.78 -3.61
C ALA A 311 -30.09 -13.81 -4.30
N VAL A 312 -30.26 -12.49 -4.16
CA VAL A 312 -29.29 -11.48 -4.64
C VAL A 312 -27.93 -11.69 -3.98
N ARG A 313 -27.90 -11.91 -2.66
CA ARG A 313 -26.66 -12.22 -1.92
C ARG A 313 -25.96 -13.46 -2.47
N ARG A 314 -26.71 -14.54 -2.70
CA ARG A 314 -26.18 -15.78 -3.31
C ARG A 314 -25.74 -15.61 -4.77
N ALA A 315 -26.37 -14.69 -5.51
CA ALA A 315 -25.96 -14.41 -6.89
C ALA A 315 -24.53 -13.86 -6.95
N GLY A 316 -24.14 -13.06 -5.96
CA GLY A 316 -22.76 -12.55 -5.82
C GLY A 316 -21.69 -13.65 -5.74
N ASP A 317 -22.02 -14.83 -5.19
CA ASP A 317 -21.08 -15.96 -5.09
C ASP A 317 -20.58 -16.44 -6.46
N ALA A 318 -21.37 -16.20 -7.53
CA ALA A 318 -20.98 -16.53 -8.89
C ALA A 318 -19.75 -15.75 -9.39
N LEU A 319 -19.46 -14.57 -8.84
CA LEU A 319 -18.28 -13.79 -9.19
C LEU A 319 -17.00 -14.57 -8.85
N LEU A 320 -16.91 -15.06 -7.61
CA LEU A 320 -15.75 -15.82 -7.13
C LEU A 320 -15.75 -17.26 -7.64
N ALA A 321 -16.91 -17.84 -7.94
CA ALA A 321 -16.99 -19.14 -8.60
C ALA A 321 -16.49 -19.09 -10.06
N SER A 322 -16.72 -17.98 -10.77
CA SER A 322 -16.31 -17.80 -12.17
C SER A 322 -14.83 -17.45 -12.32
N ALA A 323 -14.24 -16.78 -11.33
CA ALA A 323 -12.81 -16.45 -11.28
C ALA A 323 -12.20 -16.85 -9.93
N PRO A 324 -11.98 -18.15 -9.67
CA PRO A 324 -11.48 -18.62 -8.38
C PRO A 324 -10.17 -17.95 -7.96
N LEU A 325 -10.04 -17.66 -6.67
CA LEU A 325 -8.81 -17.14 -6.08
C LEU A 325 -7.81 -18.31 -5.97
N THR A 326 -6.77 -18.31 -6.80
CA THR A 326 -5.62 -19.19 -6.64
C THR A 326 -4.48 -18.42 -6.00
N PRO A 327 -3.62 -19.04 -5.15
CA PRO A 327 -2.47 -18.36 -4.57
C PRO A 327 -1.50 -17.77 -5.61
N GLN A 328 -1.50 -18.31 -6.83
CA GLN A 328 -0.65 -17.89 -7.93
C GLN A 328 -1.28 -16.82 -8.81
N ALA A 329 -2.59 -16.54 -8.68
CA ALA A 329 -3.23 -15.49 -9.45
C ALA A 329 -2.82 -14.13 -8.90
N PRO A 330 -2.14 -13.28 -9.69
CA PRO A 330 -1.64 -12.00 -9.20
C PRO A 330 -2.77 -11.00 -8.93
N ARG A 331 -2.42 -9.87 -8.33
CA ARG A 331 -3.27 -8.67 -8.24
C ARG A 331 -2.67 -7.59 -9.14
N ILE A 332 -3.44 -6.59 -9.55
CA ILE A 332 -2.93 -5.52 -10.44
C ILE A 332 -1.66 -4.85 -9.87
N ASP A 333 -1.62 -4.59 -8.56
CA ASP A 333 -0.48 -4.04 -7.80
C ASP A 333 0.45 -5.10 -7.19
N LEU A 334 0.15 -6.39 -7.42
CA LEU A 334 0.86 -7.53 -6.82
C LEU A 334 1.21 -8.59 -7.87
N PRO A 335 2.26 -8.35 -8.68
CA PRO A 335 2.61 -9.21 -9.81
C PRO A 335 3.15 -10.58 -9.37
N THR A 336 3.77 -10.65 -8.21
CA THR A 336 4.34 -11.88 -7.66
C THR A 336 3.59 -12.29 -6.39
N PRO A 337 3.19 -13.56 -6.25
CA PRO A 337 2.64 -14.08 -5.00
C PRO A 337 3.62 -13.90 -3.85
N HIS A 338 3.11 -13.56 -2.67
CA HIS A 338 3.90 -13.52 -1.44
C HIS A 338 3.66 -14.80 -0.64
N PRO A 339 4.69 -15.62 -0.38
CA PRO A 339 4.49 -16.85 0.38
C PRO A 339 4.15 -16.52 1.85
N MET A 340 3.18 -17.27 2.37
CA MET A 340 2.85 -17.26 3.81
C MET A 340 3.89 -18.07 4.57
N MET A 341 4.69 -17.41 5.40
CA MET A 341 5.70 -18.04 6.23
C MET A 341 5.06 -18.46 7.56
N LEU A 342 5.03 -19.75 7.85
CA LEU A 342 4.35 -20.30 9.04
C LEU A 342 5.29 -20.63 10.22
N GLY A 343 6.60 -20.49 10.01
CA GLY A 343 7.67 -20.87 10.95
C GLY A 343 8.39 -22.16 10.52
N GLY A 344 9.69 -22.24 10.82
CA GLY A 344 10.53 -23.43 10.56
C GLY A 344 10.82 -23.72 9.08
N GLN A 345 10.49 -22.79 8.18
CA GLN A 345 10.59 -22.94 6.72
C GLN A 345 11.80 -22.19 6.16
N SER A 346 12.30 -22.64 5.00
CA SER A 346 13.31 -21.92 4.21
C SER A 346 12.76 -21.67 2.81
N VAL A 347 12.94 -20.47 2.28
CA VAL A 347 12.50 -20.06 0.94
C VAL A 347 13.67 -19.48 0.17
N SER A 348 13.82 -19.84 -1.10
CA SER A 348 14.86 -19.24 -1.94
C SER A 348 14.46 -17.80 -2.31
N ILE A 349 15.44 -16.91 -2.50
CA ILE A 349 15.12 -15.55 -2.97
C ILE A 349 14.56 -15.55 -4.40
N ALA A 350 14.83 -16.61 -5.19
CA ALA A 350 14.18 -16.85 -6.48
C ALA A 350 12.65 -16.99 -6.35
N ASP A 351 12.20 -17.75 -5.35
CA ASP A 351 10.76 -17.92 -5.07
C ASP A 351 10.13 -16.62 -4.53
N LEU A 352 10.95 -15.67 -4.07
CA LEU A 352 10.54 -14.32 -3.66
C LEU A 352 10.66 -13.29 -4.80
N GLY A 353 10.94 -13.73 -6.04
CA GLY A 353 10.98 -12.89 -7.22
C GLY A 353 12.34 -12.23 -7.52
N VAL A 354 13.42 -12.65 -6.84
CA VAL A 354 14.77 -12.11 -7.08
C VAL A 354 15.59 -13.06 -7.97
N GLU A 355 16.00 -12.55 -9.13
CA GLU A 355 16.85 -13.27 -10.09
C GLU A 355 18.34 -13.18 -9.69
N THR A 356 19.16 -14.08 -10.23
CA THR A 356 20.62 -13.95 -10.09
C THR A 356 21.06 -12.72 -10.86
N MET A 357 21.82 -11.84 -10.21
CA MET A 357 22.24 -10.58 -10.81
C MET A 357 23.73 -10.35 -10.62
N GLU A 358 24.40 -10.06 -11.73
CA GLU A 358 25.73 -9.47 -11.74
C GLU A 358 25.61 -7.95 -11.67
N PHE A 359 26.33 -7.33 -10.75
CA PHE A 359 26.22 -5.92 -10.43
C PHE A 359 27.58 -5.23 -10.52
N ASN A 360 27.63 -4.16 -11.31
CA ASN A 360 28.83 -3.35 -11.51
C ASN A 360 28.69 -1.89 -11.01
N GLY A 361 27.60 -1.56 -10.32
CA GLY A 361 27.40 -0.25 -9.70
C GLY A 361 28.03 -0.13 -8.31
N ARG A 362 27.62 0.89 -7.56
CA ARG A 362 27.97 1.17 -6.16
C ARG A 362 26.90 0.75 -5.17
N ARG A 363 25.62 0.81 -5.51
CA ARG A 363 24.53 0.42 -4.60
C ARG A 363 23.60 -0.59 -5.24
N TYR A 364 23.72 -1.84 -4.82
CA TYR A 364 22.74 -2.87 -5.14
C TYR A 364 21.58 -2.79 -4.17
N TYR A 365 20.35 -2.94 -4.65
CA TYR A 365 19.15 -2.93 -3.81
C TYR A 365 18.15 -3.97 -4.32
N SER A 366 17.69 -4.86 -3.45
CA SER A 366 16.64 -5.83 -3.77
C SER A 366 15.65 -6.00 -2.63
N GLN A 367 14.37 -6.14 -2.95
CA GLN A 367 13.28 -6.29 -1.99
C GLN A 367 12.78 -7.74 -1.98
N LEU A 368 12.76 -8.35 -0.80
CA LEU A 368 12.18 -9.67 -0.54
C LEU A 368 10.86 -9.47 0.18
N GLN A 369 9.76 -10.01 -0.35
CA GLN A 369 8.45 -9.80 0.23
C GLN A 369 7.76 -11.13 0.54
N PHE A 370 7.13 -11.21 1.71
CA PHE A 370 6.45 -12.41 2.21
C PHE A 370 5.34 -12.02 3.19
N GLU A 371 4.49 -12.99 3.54
CA GLU A 371 3.42 -12.79 4.51
C GLU A 371 3.66 -13.57 5.80
N LEU A 372 3.21 -13.01 6.92
CA LEU A 372 3.15 -13.67 8.21
C LEU A 372 1.69 -13.82 8.66
N PRO A 373 1.35 -14.90 9.37
CA PRO A 373 -0.02 -15.11 9.82
C PRO A 373 -0.43 -14.08 10.86
N TYR A 374 -1.74 -13.90 11.03
CA TYR A 374 -2.36 -12.95 11.97
C TYR A 374 -1.92 -13.12 13.44
N ASP A 375 -1.42 -14.31 13.79
CA ASP A 375 -0.98 -14.71 15.13
C ASP A 375 0.54 -14.81 15.25
N PHE A 376 1.28 -14.13 14.38
CA PHE A 376 2.73 -13.99 14.51
C PHE A 376 3.12 -13.26 15.81
N TYR A 377 3.87 -13.94 16.68
CA TYR A 377 4.34 -13.40 17.95
C TYR A 377 5.82 -13.73 18.23
N ALA A 378 6.74 -12.98 17.63
CA ALA A 378 8.18 -13.07 17.93
C ALA A 378 8.97 -11.76 17.78
N TYR A 379 8.30 -10.62 17.79
CA TYR A 379 8.91 -9.30 17.57
C TYR A 379 9.86 -8.84 18.70
N ARG A 380 10.01 -9.56 19.81
CA ARG A 380 10.94 -9.16 20.89
C ARG A 380 12.20 -10.03 20.99
N TYR A 381 12.19 -11.24 20.42
CA TYR A 381 13.28 -12.21 20.57
C TYR A 381 13.65 -12.94 19.28
N GLY A 382 12.74 -13.08 18.32
CA GLY A 382 12.99 -13.87 17.12
C GLY A 382 14.08 -13.27 16.23
N GLU A 383 14.91 -14.14 15.66
CA GLU A 383 15.86 -13.80 14.60
C GLU A 383 15.61 -14.75 13.42
N LEU A 384 15.41 -14.18 12.23
CA LEU A 384 15.43 -14.95 10.98
C LEU A 384 16.81 -14.85 10.32
N GLU A 385 17.11 -15.75 9.40
CA GLU A 385 18.43 -15.82 8.77
C GLU A 385 18.32 -15.59 7.26
N LEU A 386 19.14 -14.68 6.74
CA LEU A 386 19.44 -14.60 5.31
C LEU A 386 20.74 -15.37 5.06
N VAL A 387 20.62 -16.52 4.40
CA VAL A 387 21.75 -17.34 3.95
C VAL A 387 22.14 -16.88 2.56
N LEU A 388 23.23 -16.12 2.49
CA LEU A 388 23.74 -15.54 1.26
C LEU A 388 24.61 -16.53 0.50
N ASP A 389 24.32 -16.61 -0.79
CA ASP A 389 25.21 -17.10 -1.83
C ASP A 389 25.57 -15.91 -2.73
N ALA A 390 26.69 -15.27 -2.44
CA ALA A 390 27.13 -14.08 -3.15
C ALA A 390 28.64 -14.09 -3.36
N ALA A 391 29.12 -13.20 -4.22
CA ALA A 391 30.56 -12.97 -4.39
C ALA A 391 30.82 -11.49 -4.64
N TYR A 392 31.98 -11.01 -4.20
CA TYR A 392 32.49 -9.69 -4.56
C TYR A 392 33.93 -9.76 -5.06
N SER A 393 34.26 -8.86 -5.97
CA SER A 393 35.58 -8.79 -6.61
C SER A 393 36.65 -8.20 -5.69
N SER A 394 37.93 -8.37 -6.05
CA SER A 394 39.08 -7.73 -5.37
C SER A 394 39.16 -6.21 -5.57
N ASP A 395 38.30 -5.63 -6.41
CA ASP A 395 38.19 -4.19 -6.59
C ASP A 395 37.45 -3.52 -5.41
N VAL A 396 36.66 -4.29 -4.65
CA VAL A 396 35.87 -3.80 -3.51
C VAL A 396 36.78 -3.45 -2.32
N LEU A 397 36.57 -2.26 -1.77
CA LEU A 397 37.34 -1.68 -0.68
C LEU A 397 36.69 -1.89 0.70
N PRO A 398 37.48 -1.88 1.79
CA PRO A 398 36.95 -1.83 3.14
C PRO A 398 36.09 -0.58 3.34
N GLY A 399 34.99 -0.71 4.09
CA GLY A 399 33.96 0.32 4.19
C GLY A 399 32.77 0.08 3.27
N SER A 400 32.82 -0.98 2.46
CA SER A 400 31.63 -1.57 1.83
C SER A 400 30.84 -2.39 2.86
N GLU A 401 29.52 -2.44 2.74
CA GLU A 401 28.65 -3.09 3.71
C GLU A 401 27.37 -3.65 3.08
N ILE A 402 26.79 -4.66 3.75
CA ILE A 402 25.49 -5.23 3.45
C ILE A 402 24.52 -4.80 4.55
N ASP A 403 23.57 -3.95 4.19
CA ASP A 403 22.52 -3.46 5.07
C ASP A 403 21.21 -4.19 4.80
N ILE A 404 20.60 -4.66 5.87
CA ILE A 404 19.28 -5.28 5.83
C ILE A 404 18.28 -4.35 6.49
N TYR A 405 17.22 -4.02 5.76
CA TYR A 405 16.08 -3.27 6.26
C TYR A 405 14.87 -4.18 6.35
N THR A 406 14.10 -4.06 7.42
CA THR A 406 12.84 -4.75 7.62
C THR A 406 11.74 -3.72 7.75
N ASN A 407 10.77 -3.74 6.84
CA ASN A 407 9.66 -2.77 6.76
C ASN A 407 10.15 -1.30 6.88
N GLY A 408 11.23 -0.97 6.16
CA GLY A 408 11.81 0.39 6.11
C GLY A 408 12.74 0.76 7.27
N LYS A 409 12.92 -0.12 8.26
CA LYS A 409 13.81 0.13 9.41
C LYS A 409 15.07 -0.74 9.31
N ILE A 410 16.24 -0.17 9.62
CA ILE A 410 17.49 -0.94 9.65
C ILE A 410 17.40 -2.06 10.69
N ALA A 411 17.75 -3.27 10.27
CA ALA A 411 17.70 -4.47 11.10
C ALA A 411 19.11 -5.06 11.33
N SER A 412 19.99 -4.98 10.35
CA SER A 412 21.37 -5.46 10.44
C SER A 412 22.27 -4.69 9.46
N ALA A 413 23.53 -4.50 9.81
CA ALA A 413 24.57 -3.91 8.95
C ALA A 413 25.83 -4.77 9.08
N THR A 414 26.24 -5.41 7.99
CA THR A 414 27.36 -6.36 7.96
C THR A 414 28.48 -5.83 7.08
N PRO A 415 29.64 -5.42 7.63
CA PRO A 415 30.73 -4.87 6.85
C PRO A 415 31.45 -5.94 6.02
N LEU A 416 31.89 -5.57 4.82
CA LEU A 416 32.78 -6.38 3.98
C LEU A 416 34.23 -6.03 4.32
N LEU A 417 34.89 -6.92 5.08
CA LEU A 417 36.20 -6.66 5.67
C LEU A 417 37.39 -7.09 4.81
N ARG A 418 37.19 -7.99 3.84
CA ARG A 418 38.30 -8.51 3.03
C ARG A 418 38.49 -7.68 1.75
N THR A 419 39.74 -7.58 1.32
CA THR A 419 40.14 -6.79 0.15
C THR A 419 40.63 -7.63 -1.03
N ASP A 420 40.76 -8.95 -0.87
CA ASP A 420 41.19 -9.88 -1.91
C ASP A 420 40.05 -10.41 -2.78
N GLY A 421 38.85 -9.84 -2.62
CA GLY A 421 37.60 -10.43 -3.10
C GLY A 421 37.13 -11.55 -2.16
N GLY A 422 35.84 -11.84 -2.17
CA GLY A 422 35.25 -12.77 -1.22
C GLY A 422 34.11 -13.56 -1.84
N LEU A 423 34.19 -14.88 -1.66
CA LEU A 423 33.04 -15.76 -1.84
C LEU A 423 32.26 -15.81 -0.51
N LEU A 424 31.03 -15.33 -0.54
CA LEU A 424 30.06 -15.38 0.54
C LEU A 424 29.14 -16.56 0.28
N ARG A 425 29.65 -17.79 0.44
CA ARG A 425 28.86 -19.01 0.26
C ARG A 425 28.31 -19.47 1.61
N ASP A 426 27.02 -19.79 1.67
CA ASP A 426 26.33 -20.17 2.90
C ASP A 426 26.55 -19.17 4.05
N THR A 427 26.72 -17.88 3.73
CA THR A 427 27.03 -16.85 4.73
C THR A 427 25.74 -16.41 5.42
N VAL A 428 25.67 -16.60 6.74
CA VAL A 428 24.46 -16.33 7.52
C VAL A 428 24.47 -14.90 8.06
N ILE A 429 23.50 -14.09 7.64
CA ILE A 429 23.16 -12.81 8.27
C ILE A 429 21.91 -13.00 9.12
N ARG A 430 22.01 -12.71 10.43
CA ARG A 430 20.87 -12.75 11.35
C ARG A 430 20.12 -11.42 11.30
N ILE A 431 18.80 -11.51 11.22
CA ILE A 431 17.89 -10.39 11.05
C ILE A 431 16.87 -10.44 12.19
N PRO A 432 16.89 -9.46 13.11
CA PRO A 432 15.88 -9.35 14.16
C PRO A 432 14.47 -9.26 13.60
N MET A 433 13.54 -10.01 14.17
CA MET A 433 12.13 -10.04 13.76
C MET A 433 11.32 -8.87 14.35
N THR A 434 11.96 -7.90 14.99
CA THR A 434 11.31 -6.81 15.74
C THR A 434 10.44 -5.89 14.93
N ASN A 435 10.83 -5.64 13.67
CA ASN A 435 10.06 -4.79 12.78
C ASN A 435 9.11 -5.58 11.87
N LEU A 436 9.03 -6.91 12.03
CA LEU A 436 8.06 -7.74 11.32
C LEU A 436 6.69 -7.63 11.95
N ARG A 437 5.68 -7.79 11.12
CA ARG A 437 4.27 -7.65 11.49
C ARG A 437 3.42 -8.76 10.90
N PRO A 438 2.25 -9.08 11.47
CA PRO A 438 1.26 -9.90 10.80
C PRO A 438 0.86 -9.30 9.43
N GLY A 439 0.63 -10.16 8.44
CA GLY A 439 0.37 -9.76 7.05
C GLY A 439 1.65 -9.56 6.23
N ARG A 440 1.60 -8.67 5.24
CA ARG A 440 2.71 -8.43 4.30
C ARG A 440 3.90 -7.73 4.97
N ASN A 441 5.08 -8.28 4.72
CA ASN A 441 6.38 -7.76 5.15
C ASN A 441 7.32 -7.58 3.97
N GLU A 442 8.27 -6.68 4.15
CA GLU A 442 9.36 -6.46 3.22
C GLU A 442 10.70 -6.51 3.96
N VAL A 443 11.65 -7.27 3.40
CA VAL A 443 13.05 -7.27 3.79
C VAL A 443 13.85 -6.78 2.60
N ALA A 444 14.47 -5.62 2.70
CA ALA A 444 15.32 -5.07 1.67
C ALA A 444 16.80 -5.35 1.97
N VAL A 445 17.51 -5.85 0.96
CA VAL A 445 18.96 -6.08 0.98
C VAL A 445 19.60 -4.95 0.19
N SER A 446 20.33 -4.08 0.86
CA SER A 446 21.13 -3.00 0.26
C SER A 446 22.61 -3.35 0.39
N VAL A 447 23.35 -3.36 -0.70
CA VAL A 447 24.79 -3.58 -0.67
C VAL A 447 25.49 -2.33 -1.18
N ASN A 448 26.16 -1.64 -0.27
CA ASN A 448 26.92 -0.42 -0.56
C ASN A 448 28.37 -0.82 -0.82
N LEU A 449 28.85 -0.56 -2.03
CA LEU A 449 30.13 -0.98 -2.55
C LEU A 449 30.97 0.24 -2.89
N GLN A 450 32.09 0.37 -2.20
CA GLN A 450 33.18 1.27 -2.58
C GLN A 450 34.22 0.45 -3.33
N ALA A 451 34.72 0.92 -4.47
CA ALA A 451 35.72 0.19 -5.23
C ALA A 451 36.90 1.07 -5.66
N GLN A 452 38.06 0.45 -5.92
CA GLN A 452 39.24 1.18 -6.37
C GLN A 452 38.98 1.85 -7.73
N SER A 453 38.22 1.19 -8.60
CA SER A 453 37.84 1.76 -9.90
C SER A 453 36.95 3.02 -9.83
N ASP A 454 36.33 3.34 -8.68
CA ASP A 454 35.60 4.61 -8.52
C ASP A 454 36.52 5.83 -8.50
N SER A 455 37.80 5.65 -8.14
CA SER A 455 38.80 6.75 -8.16
C SER A 455 39.11 7.28 -9.56
N VAL A 456 38.77 6.51 -10.61
CA VAL A 456 39.05 6.84 -12.01
C VAL A 456 37.88 7.58 -12.66
N CYS A 457 36.78 7.82 -11.91
CA CYS A 457 35.58 8.50 -12.37
C CYS A 457 35.86 9.95 -12.81
N SER A 458 36.24 10.11 -14.07
CA SER A 458 36.40 11.41 -14.71
C SER A 458 35.08 11.79 -15.37
N PRO A 459 34.68 13.08 -15.38
CA PRO A 459 33.49 13.53 -16.10
C PRO A 459 33.51 13.05 -17.55
N GLY A 460 32.47 12.31 -17.97
CA GLY A 460 32.36 11.77 -19.33
C GLY A 460 33.00 10.40 -19.57
N TRP A 461 33.36 9.66 -18.52
CA TRP A 461 33.77 8.26 -18.66
C TRP A 461 32.60 7.39 -19.16
N THR A 462 32.77 6.77 -20.33
CA THR A 462 31.75 5.94 -21.01
C THR A 462 32.06 4.44 -20.94
N GLY A 463 33.06 4.05 -20.14
CA GLY A 463 33.41 2.65 -19.93
C GLY A 463 32.34 1.91 -19.13
N GLN A 464 32.29 0.58 -19.26
CA GLN A 464 31.56 -0.28 -18.34
C GLN A 464 32.49 -0.65 -17.19
N ALA A 465 32.03 -0.45 -15.94
CA ALA A 465 32.79 -0.89 -14.78
C ALA A 465 32.83 -2.42 -14.77
N PRO A 466 33.93 -3.04 -14.30
CA PRO A 466 33.93 -4.49 -14.08
C PRO A 466 32.85 -4.85 -13.06
N ASN A 467 32.29 -6.05 -13.18
CA ASN A 467 31.34 -6.56 -12.20
C ASN A 467 32.02 -6.64 -10.83
N ARG A 468 31.38 -6.03 -9.82
CA ARG A 468 31.94 -5.90 -8.47
C ARG A 468 31.27 -6.85 -7.49
N PHE A 469 30.02 -7.21 -7.74
CA PHE A 469 29.20 -8.03 -6.87
C PHE A 469 28.28 -8.95 -7.68
N VAL A 470 27.99 -10.13 -7.14
CA VAL A 470 26.99 -11.05 -7.68
C VAL A 470 26.16 -11.56 -6.52
N LEU A 471 24.83 -11.46 -6.64
CA LEU A 471 23.89 -12.15 -5.75
C LEU A 471 23.26 -13.32 -6.50
N SER A 472 23.46 -14.53 -5.98
CA SER A 472 22.83 -15.73 -6.53
C SER A 472 21.38 -15.84 -6.05
N SER A 473 20.48 -16.20 -6.95
CA SER A 473 19.09 -16.51 -6.64
C SER A 473 18.93 -17.77 -5.77
N THR A 474 20.02 -18.52 -5.54
CA THR A 474 20.07 -19.65 -4.59
C THR A 474 20.14 -19.23 -3.13
N SER A 475 20.41 -17.95 -2.84
CA SER A 475 20.34 -17.42 -1.47
C SER A 475 18.97 -17.71 -0.84
N GLN A 476 18.92 -17.88 0.47
CA GLN A 476 17.71 -18.35 1.16
C GLN A 476 17.35 -17.46 2.34
N LEU A 477 16.06 -17.28 2.55
CA LEU A 477 15.51 -16.71 3.78
C LEU A 477 14.99 -17.86 4.65
N ARG A 478 15.58 -18.05 5.84
CA ARG A 478 15.22 -19.12 6.77
C ARG A 478 14.51 -18.55 7.99
N PHE A 479 13.32 -19.08 8.26
CA PHE A 479 12.52 -18.70 9.42
C PHE A 479 12.69 -19.72 10.54
N PRO A 480 12.94 -19.26 11.78
CA PRO A 480 12.83 -20.13 12.94
C PRO A 480 11.36 -20.49 13.19
N ASP A 481 11.13 -21.46 14.08
CA ASP A 481 9.84 -21.56 14.74
C ASP A 481 9.62 -20.35 15.65
N TYR A 482 8.41 -19.79 15.63
CA TYR A 482 8.04 -18.63 16.44
C TYR A 482 6.70 -18.85 17.13
N ALA A 483 6.41 -18.04 18.15
CA ALA A 483 5.18 -18.19 18.92
C ALA A 483 3.94 -17.78 18.12
N ARG A 484 2.85 -18.50 18.37
CA ARG A 484 1.53 -18.31 17.75
C ARG A 484 0.56 -17.78 18.80
N ALA A 485 0.34 -16.47 18.77
CA ALA A 485 -0.60 -15.75 19.63
C ALA A 485 -0.98 -14.43 18.97
N ALA A 486 -2.27 -14.08 18.98
CA ALA A 486 -2.71 -12.77 18.49
C ALA A 486 -2.66 -11.75 19.64
N ALA A 487 -2.04 -10.59 19.43
CA ALA A 487 -2.06 -9.48 20.38
C ALA A 487 -3.22 -8.53 20.03
N MET A 488 -4.04 -8.20 21.03
CA MET A 488 -5.24 -7.38 20.86
C MET A 488 -5.40 -6.39 22.02
N PRO A 489 -5.84 -5.14 21.77
CA PRO A 489 -6.28 -4.59 20.48
C PRO A 489 -5.11 -4.16 19.58
N ASP A 490 -5.18 -4.51 18.29
CA ASP A 490 -4.30 -4.02 17.23
C ASP A 490 -5.01 -4.09 15.86
N LEU A 491 -5.32 -2.92 15.29
CA LEU A 491 -5.95 -2.76 13.99
C LEU A 491 -5.12 -3.33 12.85
N LEU A 492 -3.80 -3.46 13.02
CA LEU A 492 -2.91 -4.03 12.01
C LEU A 492 -3.34 -5.45 11.62
N VAL A 493 -3.75 -6.24 12.61
CA VAL A 493 -4.20 -7.62 12.42
C VAL A 493 -5.50 -7.65 11.61
N THR A 494 -6.45 -6.77 11.92
CA THR A 494 -7.72 -6.67 11.19
C THR A 494 -7.52 -6.13 9.79
N ALA A 495 -6.72 -5.07 9.62
CA ALA A 495 -6.46 -4.44 8.33
C ALA A 495 -5.66 -5.35 7.38
N GLY A 496 -4.75 -6.17 7.91
CA GLY A 496 -3.91 -7.08 7.13
C GLY A 496 -4.56 -8.43 6.82
N SER A 497 -5.32 -9.01 7.76
CA SER A 497 -5.79 -10.40 7.67
C SER A 497 -7.30 -10.59 7.79
N GLY A 498 -8.04 -9.54 8.18
CA GLY A 498 -9.47 -9.62 8.52
C GLY A 498 -9.79 -10.29 9.85
N TRP A 499 -8.80 -10.85 10.55
CA TRP A 499 -9.01 -11.45 11.87
C TRP A 499 -9.43 -10.36 12.90
N PRO A 500 -10.38 -10.62 13.82
CA PRO A 500 -11.01 -11.91 14.13
C PRO A 500 -12.31 -12.22 13.36
N TYR A 501 -12.62 -11.48 12.30
CA TYR A 501 -13.89 -11.57 11.59
C TYR A 501 -13.91 -12.59 10.44
N THR A 502 -12.84 -13.39 10.30
CA THR A 502 -12.69 -14.43 9.26
C THR A 502 -13.26 -15.80 9.67
N GLY A 503 -14.03 -15.86 10.76
CA GLY A 503 -14.66 -17.10 11.23
C GLY A 503 -15.75 -17.61 10.28
N THR A 504 -16.29 -18.80 10.55
CA THR A 504 -17.40 -19.37 9.74
C THR A 504 -18.76 -18.78 10.11
N GLN A 505 -18.90 -18.23 11.32
CA GLN A 505 -20.11 -17.55 11.74
C GLN A 505 -20.07 -16.08 11.32
N PRO A 506 -21.17 -15.53 10.76
CA PRO A 506 -21.25 -14.12 10.43
C PRO A 506 -21.03 -13.24 11.66
N SER A 507 -20.15 -12.26 11.52
CA SER A 507 -19.93 -11.25 12.54
C SER A 507 -21.03 -10.17 12.44
N PRO A 508 -21.67 -9.78 13.54
CA PRO A 508 -22.62 -8.68 13.51
C PRO A 508 -21.92 -7.37 13.10
N ILE A 509 -22.46 -6.68 12.12
CA ILE A 509 -22.06 -5.32 11.75
C ILE A 509 -23.23 -4.37 11.96
N VAL A 510 -22.97 -3.22 12.57
CA VAL A 510 -23.94 -2.13 12.66
C VAL A 510 -23.50 -1.03 11.73
N VAL A 511 -24.39 -0.62 10.84
CA VAL A 511 -24.14 0.46 9.88
C VAL A 511 -25.03 1.65 10.25
N GLY A 512 -24.46 2.86 10.24
CA GLY A 512 -25.19 4.10 10.46
C GLY A 512 -26.25 4.35 9.38
N ASN A 513 -27.08 5.36 9.57
CA ASN A 513 -28.12 5.70 8.61
C ASN A 513 -27.52 6.27 7.32
N GLY A 514 -28.24 6.10 6.22
CA GLY A 514 -27.92 6.70 4.92
C GLY A 514 -26.90 5.93 4.09
N THR A 515 -26.80 6.32 2.82
CA THR A 515 -25.94 5.66 1.83
C THR A 515 -24.46 5.80 2.12
N ASP A 516 -24.04 6.93 2.69
CA ASP A 516 -22.62 7.20 2.94
C ASP A 516 -22.04 6.31 4.05
N SER A 517 -22.84 5.99 5.08
CA SER A 517 -22.48 5.01 6.10
C SER A 517 -22.29 3.61 5.51
N LEU A 518 -23.21 3.20 4.62
CA LEU A 518 -23.13 1.91 3.94
C LEU A 518 -21.93 1.84 2.97
N VAL A 519 -21.68 2.89 2.19
CA VAL A 519 -20.51 2.96 1.30
C VAL A 519 -19.22 2.93 2.12
N SER A 520 -19.15 3.63 3.25
CA SER A 520 -17.98 3.58 4.16
C SER A 520 -17.69 2.14 4.64
N ALA A 521 -18.75 1.41 5.00
CA ALA A 521 -18.63 0.00 5.40
C ALA A 521 -18.21 -0.91 4.23
N MET A 522 -18.74 -0.67 3.03
CA MET A 522 -18.34 -1.37 1.80
C MET A 522 -16.86 -1.13 1.49
N LEU A 523 -16.38 0.11 1.56
CA LEU A 523 -14.98 0.47 1.33
C LEU A 523 -14.07 -0.25 2.32
N MET A 524 -14.35 -0.15 3.64
CA MET A 524 -13.58 -0.84 4.68
C MET A 524 -13.53 -2.35 4.44
N LEU A 525 -14.67 -3.01 4.26
CA LEU A 525 -14.71 -4.46 4.07
C LEU A 525 -14.08 -4.90 2.76
N SER A 526 -14.28 -4.16 1.66
CA SER A 526 -13.65 -4.45 0.38
C SER A 526 -12.13 -4.42 0.47
N ARG A 527 -11.58 -3.46 1.23
CA ARG A 527 -10.15 -3.33 1.44
C ARG A 527 -9.58 -4.43 2.35
N VAL A 528 -10.29 -4.80 3.42
CA VAL A 528 -9.92 -5.95 4.27
C VAL A 528 -9.98 -7.25 3.46
N ALA A 529 -10.99 -7.42 2.61
CA ALA A 529 -11.11 -8.59 1.74
C ALA A 529 -9.95 -8.65 0.73
N ALA A 530 -9.61 -7.54 0.09
CA ALA A 530 -8.48 -7.45 -0.84
C ALA A 530 -7.14 -7.76 -0.15
N ALA A 531 -6.95 -7.38 1.11
CA ALA A 531 -5.75 -7.67 1.89
C ALA A 531 -5.68 -9.13 2.35
N SER A 532 -6.80 -9.70 2.82
CA SER A 532 -6.87 -11.07 3.35
C SER A 532 -7.07 -12.16 2.30
N GLY A 533 -7.47 -11.79 1.08
CA GLY A 533 -7.84 -12.71 0.01
C GLY A 533 -9.14 -13.48 0.29
N ARG A 534 -10.01 -12.99 1.19
CA ARG A 534 -11.21 -13.70 1.66
C ARG A 534 -12.38 -12.75 1.91
N VAL A 535 -13.60 -13.24 1.73
CA VAL A 535 -14.82 -12.52 2.13
C VAL A 535 -15.04 -12.73 3.63
N LEU A 536 -15.22 -11.64 4.37
CA LEU A 536 -15.60 -11.64 5.77
C LEU A 536 -17.13 -11.84 5.83
N PRO A 537 -17.62 -12.92 6.47
CA PRO A 537 -19.04 -13.11 6.65
C PRO A 537 -19.54 -12.10 7.70
N VAL A 538 -20.44 -11.22 7.28
CA VAL A 538 -21.05 -10.21 8.14
C VAL A 538 -22.56 -10.19 7.93
N ASP A 539 -23.31 -9.89 8.98
CA ASP A 539 -24.76 -9.66 8.90
C ASP A 539 -25.07 -8.30 9.56
N VAL A 540 -25.84 -7.47 8.85
CA VAL A 540 -26.26 -6.17 9.37
C VAL A 540 -27.32 -6.37 10.46
N VAL A 541 -27.05 -5.86 11.65
CA VAL A 541 -27.93 -5.99 12.83
C VAL A 541 -28.22 -4.63 13.46
N SER A 542 -29.25 -4.55 14.30
CA SER A 542 -29.50 -3.35 15.10
C SER A 542 -28.48 -3.21 16.24
N PRO A 543 -28.17 -1.98 16.73
CA PRO A 543 -27.25 -1.77 17.84
C PRO A 543 -27.59 -2.57 19.11
N ASN A 544 -28.87 -2.90 19.33
CA ASN A 544 -29.35 -3.61 20.52
C ASN A 544 -29.07 -5.12 20.47
N GLU A 545 -28.71 -5.66 19.30
CA GLU A 545 -28.36 -7.07 19.11
C GLU A 545 -26.87 -7.35 19.31
N LEU A 546 -26.07 -6.30 19.54
CA LEU A 546 -24.64 -6.45 19.84
C LEU A 546 -24.46 -7.11 21.21
N SER A 547 -23.71 -8.21 21.23
CA SER A 547 -23.26 -8.86 22.46
C SER A 547 -21.81 -8.46 22.75
N PRO A 548 -21.46 -8.06 23.98
CA PRO A 548 -20.09 -7.70 24.34
C PRO A 548 -19.14 -8.92 24.37
N GLU A 549 -19.67 -10.15 24.41
CA GLU A 549 -18.89 -11.39 24.35
C GLU A 549 -18.45 -11.75 22.92
N ARG A 550 -19.16 -11.24 21.90
CA ARG A 550 -18.87 -11.54 20.50
C ARG A 550 -18.10 -10.41 19.83
N ASN A 551 -17.30 -10.78 18.83
CA ASN A 551 -16.68 -9.81 17.95
C ASN A 551 -17.76 -9.09 17.14
N ALA A 552 -17.60 -7.78 16.95
CA ALA A 552 -18.54 -6.97 16.20
C ALA A 552 -17.81 -5.88 15.39
N LEU A 553 -18.48 -5.43 14.32
CA LEU A 553 -18.07 -4.28 13.53
C LEU A 553 -19.09 -3.16 13.71
N VAL A 554 -18.63 -1.92 13.81
CA VAL A 554 -19.51 -0.75 13.91
C VAL A 554 -19.02 0.30 12.92
N VAL A 555 -19.87 0.69 11.97
CA VAL A 555 -19.55 1.71 10.96
C VAL A 555 -20.65 2.76 10.97
N MET A 556 -20.48 3.80 11.77
CA MET A 556 -21.49 4.86 11.90
C MET A 556 -20.88 6.18 12.38
N PRO A 557 -21.53 7.31 12.09
CA PRO A 557 -21.13 8.60 12.66
C PRO A 557 -21.19 8.62 14.19
N LEU A 558 -20.30 9.38 14.82
CA LEU A 558 -20.23 9.51 16.28
C LEU A 558 -21.55 9.97 16.89
N GLY A 559 -22.27 10.88 16.23
CA GLY A 559 -23.56 11.40 16.69
C GLY A 559 -24.72 10.39 16.64
N GLU A 560 -24.57 9.28 15.92
CA GLU A 560 -25.58 8.22 15.81
C GLU A 560 -25.36 7.06 16.79
N MET A 561 -24.20 7.02 17.45
CA MET A 561 -23.88 5.96 18.40
C MET A 561 -24.74 6.04 19.66
N SER A 562 -25.32 4.92 20.06
CA SER A 562 -25.95 4.80 21.38
C SER A 562 -24.89 4.89 22.49
N PRO A 563 -25.24 5.32 23.73
CA PRO A 563 -24.26 5.43 24.81
C PRO A 563 -23.44 4.15 25.08
N PRO A 564 -24.02 2.93 25.02
CA PRO A 564 -23.24 1.70 25.13
C PRO A 564 -22.20 1.54 24.01
N VAL A 565 -22.57 1.83 22.76
CA VAL A 565 -21.67 1.73 21.60
C VAL A 565 -20.57 2.79 21.67
N LEU A 566 -20.91 4.02 22.03
CA LEU A 566 -19.95 5.11 22.16
C LEU A 566 -18.91 4.80 23.24
N SER A 567 -19.34 4.31 24.41
CA SER A 567 -18.40 3.89 25.48
C SER A 567 -17.52 2.71 25.08
N ALA A 568 -18.01 1.86 24.17
CA ALA A 568 -17.27 0.73 23.63
C ALA A 568 -16.32 1.09 22.47
N SER A 569 -16.49 2.26 21.85
CA SER A 569 -15.76 2.66 20.66
C SER A 569 -14.30 3.04 20.94
N GLY A 570 -13.97 3.42 22.18
CA GLY A 570 -12.64 3.96 22.52
C GLY A 570 -12.40 5.39 21.99
N VAL A 571 -13.42 6.02 21.40
CA VAL A 571 -13.38 7.37 20.83
C VAL A 571 -14.34 8.28 21.61
N ALA A 572 -13.89 9.49 21.91
CA ALA A 572 -14.73 10.55 22.46
C ALA A 572 -15.22 11.47 21.34
N PRO A 573 -16.47 11.97 21.40
CA PRO A 573 -16.89 13.06 20.51
C PRO A 573 -15.96 14.25 20.73
N ALA A 574 -15.62 14.96 19.66
CA ALA A 574 -14.81 16.17 19.75
C ALA A 574 -15.50 17.11 20.75
N ALA A 575 -14.87 17.33 21.92
CA ALA A 575 -15.33 18.35 22.83
C ALA A 575 -15.31 19.67 22.05
N ALA A 576 -16.40 20.45 22.11
CA ALA A 576 -16.40 21.80 21.58
C ALA A 576 -15.12 22.48 22.09
N ALA A 577 -14.18 22.74 21.18
CA ALA A 577 -12.89 23.30 21.51
C ALA A 577 -13.08 24.77 21.91
N VAL A 578 -13.54 25.00 23.14
CA VAL A 578 -13.43 26.29 23.83
C VAL A 578 -13.09 26.01 25.29
N ALA A 579 -11.82 25.66 25.52
CA ALA A 579 -11.12 26.17 26.69
C ALA A 579 -9.81 26.80 26.15
N PRO A 580 -9.50 28.06 26.48
CA PRO A 580 -8.28 28.69 26.00
C PRO A 580 -7.06 27.89 26.50
N ALA A 581 -6.09 27.68 25.62
CA ALA A 581 -4.84 26.96 25.88
C ALA A 581 -3.98 27.51 27.03
N GLY A 582 -4.44 28.56 27.74
CA GLY A 582 -3.82 29.07 28.94
C GLY A 582 -4.17 28.28 30.21
N ASP A 583 -5.44 27.87 30.36
CA ASP A 583 -5.91 27.21 31.59
C ASP A 583 -5.49 25.72 31.63
N THR A 584 -5.40 25.05 30.48
CA THR A 584 -4.94 23.66 30.40
C THR A 584 -3.46 23.52 30.72
N VAL A 585 -2.62 24.50 30.36
CA VAL A 585 -1.19 24.52 30.73
C VAL A 585 -1.02 24.84 32.21
N LEU A 586 -1.83 25.73 32.78
CA LEU A 586 -1.83 26.05 34.21
C LEU A 586 -2.35 24.89 35.06
N ASP A 587 -3.39 24.17 34.62
CA ASP A 587 -3.89 22.96 35.27
C ASP A 587 -2.89 21.80 35.15
N GLN A 588 -2.21 21.64 34.01
CA GLN A 588 -1.11 20.66 33.87
C GLN A 588 0.05 20.96 34.83
N PHE A 589 0.42 22.23 34.97
CA PHE A 589 1.47 22.66 35.90
C PHE A 589 1.03 22.54 37.37
N ALA A 590 -0.27 22.73 37.65
CA ALA A 590 -0.82 22.59 39.00
C ALA A 590 -1.06 21.13 39.41
N THR A 591 -1.18 20.21 38.44
CA THR A 591 -1.35 18.77 38.66
C THR A 591 -0.08 17.94 38.42
N GLU A 592 1.06 18.57 38.11
CA GLU A 592 2.37 17.93 38.22
C GLU A 592 2.59 17.50 39.67
N ALA A 593 2.37 16.20 39.92
CA ALA A 593 2.75 15.57 41.17
C ALA A 593 4.25 15.82 41.40
N PRO A 594 4.68 16.12 42.64
CA PRO A 594 6.10 16.27 42.94
C PRO A 594 6.86 15.04 42.45
N PRO A 595 8.07 15.21 41.90
CA PRO A 595 8.84 14.08 41.41
C PRO A 595 8.94 13.04 42.52
N PRO A 596 8.75 11.74 42.22
CA PRO A 596 8.89 10.71 43.22
C PRO A 596 10.27 10.86 43.88
N ILE A 597 10.32 10.66 45.20
CA ILE A 597 11.50 10.84 46.08
C ILE A 597 12.71 9.96 45.64
N TRP A 598 12.53 9.17 44.57
CA TRP A 598 13.44 8.21 43.97
C TRP A 598 13.95 8.61 42.56
N SER A 599 13.76 9.85 42.10
CA SER A 599 14.18 10.28 40.74
C SER A 599 15.69 10.16 40.48
N GLY A 600 16.53 10.39 41.49
CA GLY A 600 17.99 10.22 41.40
C GLY A 600 18.44 8.80 41.04
N PRO A 601 18.04 7.76 41.78
CA PRO A 601 18.38 6.38 41.43
C PRO A 601 17.72 5.88 40.13
N VAL A 602 16.54 6.39 39.75
CA VAL A 602 15.87 6.02 38.48
C VAL A 602 16.62 6.58 37.27
N ASN A 603 17.03 7.85 37.30
CA ASN A 603 17.84 8.43 36.23
C ASN A 603 19.22 7.76 36.13
N TRP A 604 19.83 7.40 37.27
CA TRP A 604 21.08 6.61 37.28
C TRP A 604 20.90 5.21 36.65
N LEU A 605 19.75 4.55 36.88
CA LEU A 605 19.45 3.24 36.30
C LEU A 605 19.17 3.34 34.79
N ALA A 606 18.42 4.35 34.36
CA ALA A 606 18.16 4.61 32.94
C ALA A 606 19.46 4.92 32.18
N GLU A 607 20.32 5.79 32.71
CA GLU A 607 21.59 6.17 32.06
C GLU A 607 22.63 5.04 32.04
N ARG A 608 22.61 4.11 33.00
CA ARG A 608 23.68 3.12 33.19
C ARG A 608 23.29 1.68 32.83
N VAL A 609 22.00 1.36 32.87
CA VAL A 609 21.44 0.03 32.57
C VAL A 609 20.52 0.08 31.34
N GLY A 610 20.11 1.27 30.88
CA GLY A 610 19.27 1.43 29.69
C GLY A 610 17.80 1.05 29.90
N LEU A 611 17.31 1.04 31.15
CA LEU A 611 15.92 0.72 31.48
C LEU A 611 15.10 2.01 31.65
N GLU A 612 14.03 2.16 30.87
CA GLU A 612 13.12 3.29 30.98
C GLU A 612 12.13 3.10 32.15
N PRO A 613 11.54 4.18 32.69
CA PRO A 613 10.50 4.08 33.73
C PRO A 613 9.31 3.19 33.33
N ASP A 614 9.04 3.08 32.03
CA ASP A 614 7.98 2.24 31.47
C ASP A 614 8.32 0.73 31.53
N ASP A 615 9.61 0.37 31.43
CA ASP A 615 10.10 -1.00 31.61
C ASP A 615 9.99 -1.48 33.07
N LEU A 616 9.84 -0.54 34.01
CA LEU A 616 9.78 -0.80 35.45
C LEU A 616 8.34 -0.85 36.00
N ARG A 617 7.31 -0.72 35.15
CA ARG A 617 5.91 -0.73 35.58
C ARG A 617 5.39 -2.16 35.81
N ILE A 618 4.68 -2.34 36.93
CA ILE A 618 4.10 -3.63 37.34
C ILE A 618 2.59 -3.71 37.03
N LEU A 619 1.92 -2.58 36.81
CA LEU A 619 0.50 -2.55 36.46
C LEU A 619 0.29 -1.81 35.14
N PRO A 620 -0.48 -2.38 34.20
CA PRO A 620 -0.78 -1.72 32.93
C PRO A 620 -1.68 -0.49 33.16
N VAL A 621 -1.40 0.59 32.45
CA VAL A 621 -2.25 1.80 32.45
C VAL A 621 -3.47 1.54 31.58
N ALA A 622 -4.65 1.97 32.05
CA ALA A 622 -5.86 1.88 31.26
C ALA A 622 -5.77 2.84 30.05
N ASP A 623 -6.23 2.37 28.90
CA ASP A 623 -6.32 3.22 27.71
C ASP A 623 -7.32 4.36 27.91
N THR A 624 -6.93 5.57 27.52
CA THR A 624 -7.81 6.75 27.52
C THR A 624 -8.63 6.82 26.23
N LEU A 625 -9.81 7.44 26.30
CA LEU A 625 -10.60 7.74 25.11
C LEU A 625 -9.83 8.67 24.18
N TYR A 626 -9.84 8.36 22.88
CA TYR A 626 -9.21 9.19 21.87
C TYR A 626 -10.15 10.32 21.44
N SER A 627 -9.69 11.58 21.53
CA SER A 627 -10.44 12.73 21.06
C SER A 627 -10.12 12.99 19.59
N ALA A 628 -11.09 12.75 18.70
CA ALA A 628 -10.91 12.95 17.27
C ALA A 628 -10.81 14.45 16.92
N ALA A 629 -9.91 14.80 15.98
CA ALA A 629 -9.91 16.13 15.39
C ALA A 629 -11.21 16.38 14.59
N PRO A 630 -11.69 17.63 14.48
CA PRO A 630 -12.88 17.93 13.67
C PRO A 630 -12.74 17.42 12.23
N GLY A 631 -13.74 16.68 11.75
CA GLY A 631 -13.75 16.08 10.42
C GLY A 631 -12.82 14.87 10.23
N ALA A 632 -12.11 14.42 11.27
CA ALA A 632 -11.28 13.24 11.17
C ALA A 632 -12.12 11.97 11.09
N VAL A 633 -11.63 10.99 10.33
CA VAL A 633 -12.13 9.62 10.36
C VAL A 633 -11.22 8.79 11.24
N VAL A 634 -11.85 8.00 12.12
CA VAL A 634 -11.17 7.20 13.12
C VAL A 634 -11.59 5.75 12.97
N MET A 635 -10.61 4.89 12.78
CA MET A 635 -10.74 3.45 12.97
C MET A 635 -10.20 3.11 14.36
N SER A 636 -10.98 2.41 15.17
CA SER A 636 -10.60 2.00 16.51
C SER A 636 -10.85 0.52 16.73
N GLN A 637 -10.10 -0.09 17.64
CA GLN A 637 -10.34 -1.43 18.11
C GLN A 637 -10.27 -1.49 19.63
N VAL A 638 -11.29 -2.10 20.22
CA VAL A 638 -11.40 -2.27 21.68
C VAL A 638 -11.73 -3.72 21.98
N ARG A 639 -11.02 -4.29 22.95
CA ARG A 639 -11.39 -5.58 23.55
C ARG A 639 -12.33 -5.34 24.72
N ARG A 640 -13.52 -5.91 24.64
CA ARG A 640 -14.53 -5.88 25.70
C ARG A 640 -14.05 -6.70 26.91
N PRO A 641 -14.38 -6.29 28.15
CA PRO A 641 -14.11 -7.10 29.35
C PRO A 641 -14.63 -8.54 29.25
N GLU A 642 -15.76 -8.71 28.55
CA GLU A 642 -16.43 -9.99 28.31
C GLU A 642 -15.74 -10.84 27.21
N GLY A 643 -14.78 -10.28 26.48
CA GLY A 643 -13.91 -11.00 25.55
C GLY A 643 -14.09 -10.63 24.07
N GLY A 644 -15.22 -10.04 23.67
CA GLY A 644 -15.48 -9.66 22.29
C GLY A 644 -14.57 -8.53 21.81
N ILE A 645 -14.16 -8.57 20.54
CA ILE A 645 -13.34 -7.54 19.90
C ILE A 645 -14.21 -6.70 18.98
N TRP A 646 -14.30 -5.41 19.28
CA TRP A 646 -15.11 -4.46 18.52
C TRP A 646 -14.20 -3.58 17.71
N THR A 647 -14.39 -3.55 16.39
CA THR A 647 -13.69 -2.64 15.49
C THR A 647 -14.70 -1.60 14.99
N VAL A 648 -14.39 -0.33 15.20
CA VAL A 648 -15.28 0.78 14.89
C VAL A 648 -14.65 1.68 13.84
N LEU A 649 -15.39 2.02 12.79
CA LEU A 649 -15.08 3.10 11.87
C LEU A 649 -16.08 4.23 12.09
N THR A 650 -15.59 5.42 12.37
CA THR A 650 -16.45 6.55 12.70
C THR A 650 -15.89 7.88 12.24
N GLY A 651 -16.76 8.88 12.16
CA GLY A 651 -16.45 10.26 11.81
C GLY A 651 -17.46 11.21 12.44
N ALA A 652 -17.29 12.51 12.22
CA ALA A 652 -18.21 13.54 12.74
C ALA A 652 -19.64 13.36 12.22
N ASP A 653 -19.77 13.08 10.92
CA ASP A 653 -21.02 12.82 10.21
C ASP A 653 -20.79 11.79 9.10
N ALA A 654 -21.87 11.37 8.40
CA ALA A 654 -21.81 10.32 7.40
C ALA A 654 -20.98 10.70 6.15
N GLN A 655 -21.01 11.98 5.74
CA GLN A 655 -20.27 12.45 4.56
C GLN A 655 -18.76 12.49 4.86
N ALA A 656 -18.36 13.11 5.97
CA ALA A 656 -16.97 13.14 6.41
C ALA A 656 -16.43 11.71 6.61
N MET A 657 -17.26 10.81 7.14
CA MET A 657 -16.91 9.39 7.27
C MET A 657 -16.65 8.73 5.92
N ARG A 658 -17.48 8.98 4.91
CA ARG A 658 -17.28 8.43 3.55
C ARG A 658 -16.01 8.98 2.89
N GLU A 659 -15.81 10.30 2.92
CA GLU A 659 -14.63 10.94 2.33
C GLU A 659 -13.34 10.46 3.01
N GLY A 660 -13.32 10.37 4.34
CA GLY A 660 -12.17 9.84 5.07
C GLY A 660 -12.00 8.33 4.93
N ALA A 661 -13.07 7.54 4.80
CA ALA A 661 -12.97 6.11 4.50
C ALA A 661 -12.33 5.89 3.11
N GLY A 662 -12.71 6.68 2.11
CA GLY A 662 -12.08 6.67 0.78
C GLY A 662 -10.58 6.94 0.86
N ARG A 663 -10.14 7.92 1.66
CA ARG A 663 -8.71 8.20 1.86
C ARG A 663 -8.01 7.12 2.70
N LEU A 664 -8.70 6.52 3.67
CA LEU A 664 -8.13 5.50 4.55
C LEU A 664 -7.81 4.21 3.79
N VAL A 665 -8.62 3.83 2.78
CA VAL A 665 -8.41 2.61 1.99
C VAL A 665 -7.31 2.74 0.92
N ILE A 666 -6.81 3.96 0.66
CA ILE A 666 -5.65 4.20 -0.20
C ILE A 666 -4.47 3.37 0.28
N THR A 667 -3.73 2.75 -0.65
CA THR A 667 -2.74 1.74 -0.30
C THR A 667 -1.67 2.20 0.69
N GLU A 668 -1.18 3.43 0.54
CA GLU A 668 -0.21 4.03 1.46
C GLU A 668 -0.76 4.19 2.89
N ASN A 669 -1.97 4.76 3.00
CA ASN A 669 -2.65 4.96 4.28
C ASN A 669 -3.02 3.64 4.95
N TRP A 670 -3.58 2.70 4.19
CA TRP A 670 -3.98 1.40 4.70
C TRP A 670 -2.81 0.61 5.29
N ARG A 671 -1.62 0.69 4.67
CA ARG A 671 -0.40 0.02 5.17
C ARG A 671 0.13 0.62 6.48
N SER A 672 -0.36 1.80 6.84
CA SER A 672 0.00 2.53 8.06
C SER A 672 -1.00 2.31 9.20
N ILE A 673 -2.13 1.64 8.96
CA ILE A 673 -3.11 1.27 10.00
C ILE A 673 -2.47 0.30 10.99
N ALA A 674 -2.44 0.69 12.25
CA ALA A 674 -1.91 -0.11 13.35
C ALA A 674 -2.45 0.39 14.71
N GLY A 675 -2.12 -0.33 15.78
CA GLY A 675 -2.45 0.06 17.14
C GLY A 675 -3.94 -0.04 17.45
N ARG A 676 -4.37 0.51 18.59
CA ARG A 676 -5.80 0.52 18.96
C ARG A 676 -6.61 1.60 18.27
N ILE A 677 -5.96 2.67 17.79
CA ILE A 677 -6.58 3.77 17.04
C ILE A 677 -5.72 4.08 15.83
N SER A 678 -6.35 4.24 14.68
CA SER A 678 -5.78 4.82 13.46
C SER A 678 -6.73 5.91 12.96
N ALA A 679 -6.25 7.15 12.84
CA ALA A 679 -7.07 8.31 12.49
C ALA A 679 -6.46 9.10 11.33
N ILE A 680 -7.31 9.64 10.46
CA ILE A 680 -6.91 10.53 9.36
C ILE A 680 -7.71 11.83 9.42
N ALA A 681 -7.02 12.96 9.58
CA ALA A 681 -7.65 14.28 9.58
C ALA A 681 -7.97 14.75 8.13
N PRO A 682 -8.87 15.72 7.92
CA PRO A 682 -9.26 16.22 6.58
C PRO A 682 -8.10 16.68 5.71
N THR A 683 -7.07 17.28 6.30
CA THR A 683 -5.92 17.86 5.59
C THR A 683 -4.64 17.01 5.69
N ASP A 684 -4.65 15.99 6.53
CA ASP A 684 -3.46 15.16 6.74
C ASP A 684 -3.31 14.16 5.60
N GLN A 685 -2.06 13.99 5.16
CA GLN A 685 -1.67 12.97 4.18
C GLN A 685 -1.35 11.62 4.83
N GLY A 686 -1.15 11.58 6.16
CA GLY A 686 -0.74 10.38 6.89
C GLY A 686 -1.73 9.95 7.97
N VAL A 687 -1.63 8.69 8.38
CA VAL A 687 -2.43 8.10 9.45
C VAL A 687 -1.76 8.33 10.80
N THR A 688 -2.51 8.91 11.74
CA THR A 688 -2.11 8.99 13.15
C THR A 688 -2.43 7.68 13.86
N VAL A 689 -1.42 7.04 14.45
CA VAL A 689 -1.55 5.75 15.16
C VAL A 689 -1.39 5.93 16.67
N VAL A 690 -2.30 5.35 17.45
CA VAL A 690 -2.18 5.25 18.91
C VAL A 690 -2.03 3.78 19.31
N GLN A 691 -0.90 3.45 19.92
CA GLN A 691 -0.63 2.10 20.42
C GLN A 691 -1.51 1.78 21.64
N ALA A 692 -1.82 0.50 21.83
CA ALA A 692 -2.53 0.04 23.02
C ALA A 692 -1.57 0.00 24.21
N ASN A 693 -1.98 0.55 25.36
CA ASN A 693 -1.17 0.43 26.59
C ASN A 693 -1.27 -0.97 27.19
N ASN A 694 -2.37 -1.68 26.93
CA ASN A 694 -2.60 -3.03 27.46
C ASN A 694 -3.04 -3.98 26.35
N MET A 695 -2.06 -4.69 25.78
CA MET A 695 -2.32 -5.77 24.82
C MET A 695 -2.55 -7.08 25.55
N THR A 696 -3.67 -7.73 25.25
CA THR A 696 -3.97 -9.09 25.67
C THR A 696 -3.60 -10.08 24.58
N LEU A 697 -2.98 -11.19 24.97
CA LEU A 697 -2.72 -12.30 24.07
C LEU A 697 -3.96 -13.20 24.01
N VAL A 698 -4.41 -13.48 22.78
CA VAL A 698 -5.50 -14.41 22.49
C VAL A 698 -4.88 -15.69 21.96
N GLU A 699 -5.32 -16.83 22.48
CA GLU A 699 -4.93 -18.15 22.02
C GLU A 699 -5.55 -18.42 20.63
N THR A 700 -4.71 -18.70 19.64
CA THR A 700 -5.12 -18.87 18.24
C THR A 700 -4.96 -20.30 17.74
N GLN A 701 -4.35 -21.16 18.55
CA GLN A 701 -4.07 -22.56 18.26
C GLN A 701 -4.39 -23.41 19.50
N PRO A 702 -4.64 -24.72 19.34
CA PRO A 702 -4.77 -25.60 20.49
C PRO A 702 -3.53 -25.54 21.40
N PHE A 703 -3.75 -25.70 22.70
CA PHE A 703 -2.70 -25.67 23.70
C PHE A 703 -1.49 -26.55 23.33
N SER A 704 -0.30 -25.95 23.36
CA SER A 704 0.97 -26.61 23.07
C SER A 704 2.05 -26.12 24.02
N LEU A 705 2.75 -27.03 24.69
CA LEU A 705 3.87 -26.69 25.59
C LEU A 705 5.03 -26.02 24.84
N LEU A 706 5.27 -26.43 23.58
CA LEU A 706 6.30 -25.83 22.75
C LEU A 706 5.94 -24.37 22.40
N ASN A 707 4.69 -24.11 22.02
CA ASN A 707 4.22 -22.76 21.75
C ASN A 707 4.19 -21.91 23.03
N LEU A 708 3.74 -22.47 24.15
CA LEU A 708 3.74 -21.79 25.45
C LEU A 708 5.15 -21.34 25.86
N ARG A 709 6.18 -22.17 25.61
CA ARG A 709 7.58 -21.80 25.84
C ARG A 709 7.98 -20.59 25.00
N LEU A 710 7.61 -20.57 23.71
CA LEU A 710 7.92 -19.47 22.80
C LEU A 710 7.16 -18.18 23.20
N ILE A 711 5.89 -18.29 23.58
CA ILE A 711 5.08 -17.17 24.06
C ILE A 711 5.71 -16.60 25.34
N ALA A 712 6.05 -17.46 26.30
CA ALA A 712 6.70 -17.05 27.54
C ALA A 712 8.04 -16.35 27.28
N ALA A 713 8.87 -16.90 26.37
CA ALA A 713 10.14 -16.28 26.00
C ALA A 713 9.94 -14.86 25.44
N ASN A 714 9.01 -14.67 24.50
CA ASN A 714 8.74 -13.35 23.92
C ASN A 714 8.10 -12.39 24.95
N TRP A 715 7.21 -12.88 25.81
CA TRP A 715 6.57 -12.08 26.86
C TRP A 715 7.58 -11.61 27.90
N PHE A 716 8.40 -12.52 28.45
CA PHE A 716 9.45 -12.17 29.43
C PHE A 716 10.48 -11.21 28.85
N SER A 717 10.79 -11.32 27.55
CA SER A 717 11.75 -10.45 26.87
C SER A 717 11.38 -8.96 26.89
N GLY A 718 10.10 -8.60 27.10
CA GLY A 718 9.74 -7.20 27.35
C GLY A 718 8.90 -7.01 28.61
N ASN A 719 9.11 -7.89 29.59
CA ASN A 719 8.57 -7.81 30.95
C ASN A 719 9.70 -8.21 31.92
N ILE A 720 10.83 -7.50 31.83
CA ILE A 720 12.10 -7.93 32.47
C ILE A 720 12.00 -8.05 33.99
N LEU A 721 11.17 -7.21 34.64
CA LEU A 721 10.92 -7.31 36.08
C LEU A 721 10.23 -8.62 36.46
N TYR A 722 9.25 -9.07 35.68
CA TYR A 722 8.59 -10.35 35.91
C TYR A 722 9.54 -11.52 35.69
N PHE A 723 10.44 -11.41 34.71
CA PHE A 723 11.48 -12.41 34.48
C PHE A 723 12.45 -12.49 35.66
N ALA A 724 12.94 -11.34 36.13
CA ALA A 724 13.83 -11.26 37.29
C ALA A 724 13.15 -11.78 38.57
N ALA A 725 11.87 -11.43 38.80
CA ALA A 725 11.08 -11.93 39.92
C ALA A 725 10.88 -13.46 39.84
N ALA A 726 10.62 -14.00 38.65
CA ALA A 726 10.48 -15.44 38.44
C ALA A 726 11.79 -16.20 38.72
N ILE A 727 12.93 -15.66 38.28
CA ILE A 727 14.26 -16.23 38.61
C ILE A 727 14.51 -16.17 40.11
N ALA A 728 14.25 -15.04 40.76
CA ALA A 728 14.44 -14.88 42.20
C ALA A 728 13.56 -15.86 42.99
N ALA A 729 12.29 -16.00 42.61
CA ALA A 729 11.37 -16.97 43.21
C ALA A 729 11.85 -18.41 43.00
N GLY A 730 12.32 -18.74 41.79
CA GLY A 730 12.92 -20.04 41.47
C GLY A 730 14.15 -20.34 42.32
N ALA A 731 15.04 -19.37 42.51
CA ALA A 731 16.21 -19.49 43.37
C ALA A 731 15.83 -19.70 44.85
N VAL A 732 14.83 -18.98 45.35
CA VAL A 732 14.29 -19.17 46.71
C VAL A 732 13.69 -20.57 46.88
N LEU A 733 12.90 -21.05 45.91
CA LEU A 733 12.33 -22.40 45.94
C LEU A 733 13.43 -23.48 45.91
N LEU A 734 14.46 -23.30 45.08
CA LEU A 734 15.61 -24.19 45.03
C LEU A 734 16.37 -24.21 46.37
N MET A 735 16.56 -23.04 46.99
CA MET A 735 17.18 -22.90 48.30
C MET A 735 16.37 -23.63 49.38
N LEU A 736 15.05 -23.46 49.39
CA LEU A 736 14.15 -24.15 50.33
C LEU A 736 14.15 -25.67 50.12
N ALA A 737 14.10 -26.13 48.87
CA ALA A 737 14.16 -27.54 48.54
C ALA A 737 15.51 -28.16 48.94
N SER A 738 16.61 -27.48 48.65
CA SER A 738 17.96 -27.91 49.04
C SER A 738 18.10 -27.97 50.56
N SER A 739 17.59 -26.95 51.28
CA SER A 739 17.55 -26.94 52.73
C SER A 739 16.74 -28.11 53.29
N PHE A 740 15.57 -28.39 52.73
CA PHE A 740 14.73 -29.51 53.16
C PHE A 740 15.46 -30.86 52.98
N VAL A 741 16.07 -31.09 51.83
CA VAL A 741 16.85 -32.31 51.55
C VAL A 741 18.04 -32.45 52.51
N LEU A 742 18.79 -31.36 52.74
CA LEU A 742 19.92 -31.36 53.68
C LEU A 742 19.47 -31.63 55.13
N THR A 743 18.31 -31.11 55.55
CA THR A 743 17.77 -31.40 56.89
C THR A 743 17.28 -32.82 57.09
N GLN A 744 16.92 -33.54 56.01
CA GLN A 744 16.51 -34.95 56.08
C GLN A 744 17.70 -35.92 56.02
N LEU A 745 18.76 -35.59 55.27
CA LEU A 745 19.95 -36.42 55.10
C LEU A 745 21.05 -36.12 56.14
N GLY A 746 21.04 -34.94 56.76
CA GLY A 746 21.97 -34.56 57.81
C GLY A 746 21.69 -35.31 59.11
N ARG A 747 22.67 -36.11 59.57
CA ARG A 747 22.67 -36.69 60.92
C ARG A 747 22.51 -35.55 61.93
N ARG A 748 21.44 -35.58 62.74
CA ARG A 748 21.32 -34.76 63.94
C ARG A 748 22.42 -35.19 64.92
N SER A 749 23.54 -34.47 64.92
CA SER A 749 24.58 -34.54 65.96
C SER A 749 24.37 -33.42 66.96
#